data_AF-A0A5E4G0X2-F1
#
_entry.id   AF-A0A5E4G0X2-F1
#
_cell.length_a   1.000
_cell.length_b   1.000
_cell.length_c   1.000
_cell.angle_alpha   90.00
_cell.angle_beta   90.00
_cell.angle_gamma   90.00
#
_symmetry.space_group_name_H-M   'P 1'
#
loop_
_entity.id
_entity.type
_entity.pdbx_description
1 polymer ?
#
loop_
_entity_poly.entity_id
_entity_poly.type
_entity_poly.pdbx_seq_one_letter_code
_entity_poly.pdbx_strand_id
1 'polypeptide(L)'
;MASNSILCSSSYLNLRLFVCFLCFISRCCSYGELGPYNSFTVSSFSYPPTTIGPSGFRYIRVELPPWFSSMSVAMNSDVHRATGDIAKVPKSTLPLICFRDGSPPLPDVNSSLMDSVLVPHSNGSFKGIEALQSSEQCYPMQKNFTVKLTNEQISPGVWYFGLFNGIGPTRTQSKMINRAPAYSFSANITVEGCTTLTMWGPDCNQTINPLSCALSDSYSPADNSSEADFYNQTIEYVISCKNNFDTSCHRDGEPKFYSLDVVGVSQELKIVAMDVWLNETSSNKTKNASGINLICFARHGAIPSETVNDYSSNINKSPIVIHFPKVGRWYITILPVNLSKELGGSSDTDMKVCYSMESKLLECPVGKAGANCTREMYNLQTALRKGSGYFESYYLPVSEKVSPDSANFPLDSLLTNSSLHGEPDETWTYFILDIPRGAAGGNIHIRLASDAKINYEIYARFGGLPSLTSWDYYFANKTSSSVGSMFFNLYNSSENKVDFYILYIREGTWGFGLRHLNTTSGVSKFQTTTTSGVSKFQTTMSISLERCPRRCSSHGRCDTSLDVSGLTTYSYCSCDRDHGGFDCSIELVSHHGHVWQSIFLIASNAAAALPAFWALRQKALAEWIIFTSSGIASGIYHACDVGTWCPLGFGVLQFMDFWLSFMAVVSTFVYLGTLDEGLKRAVHTAVAILTALMAYTKATRPANIILVMAIGTVALLIGWLVELSTKCRSFSFSIRFSLNMHERMQAVRGWLKNLFKTIVRRFRWGFVLAGVTALAMAVISWILESSESYWVWHSIWHITIYTSSFFFLCSKASTASTVDTENQTLPNGAYELTRQDSFPRGQ
;
A
#
# COMPACT_ATOMS: atom_id res chain seq x y z
N MET A 1 67.82 -31.93 34.06
CA MET A 1 66.67 -31.05 33.74
C MET A 1 65.62 -31.94 33.10
N ALA A 2 64.42 -32.19 33.61
CA ALA A 2 63.74 -31.86 34.85
C ALA A 2 62.79 -33.04 35.14
N SER A 3 62.61 -33.40 36.41
CA SER A 3 61.52 -34.26 36.89
C SER A 3 60.42 -33.32 37.44
N ASN A 4 59.12 -33.62 37.45
CA ASN A 4 58.46 -34.85 37.86
C ASN A 4 56.96 -34.83 37.46
N SER A 5 56.41 -36.04 37.22
CA SER A 5 55.06 -36.53 37.64
C SER A 5 53.82 -35.89 36.97
N ILE A 6 52.69 -36.56 36.69
CA ILE A 6 51.91 -37.60 37.40
C ILE A 6 51.03 -38.36 36.38
N LEU A 7 50.78 -39.65 36.63
CA LEU A 7 49.72 -40.46 36.01
C LEU A 7 48.70 -40.90 37.09
N CYS A 8 47.47 -41.18 36.65
CA CYS A 8 46.26 -41.64 37.36
C CYS A 8 45.28 -40.58 37.89
N SER A 9 44.22 -40.32 37.11
CA SER A 9 42.82 -40.50 37.55
C SER A 9 41.88 -40.28 36.36
N SER A 10 41.28 -41.38 35.90
CA SER A 10 40.28 -41.47 34.82
C SER A 10 38.90 -41.72 35.43
N SER A 11 37.87 -41.28 34.70
CA SER A 11 36.47 -41.75 34.70
C SER A 11 35.35 -40.94 35.38
N TYR A 12 35.61 -39.89 36.16
CA TYR A 12 34.52 -39.14 36.79
C TYR A 12 33.97 -37.94 35.99
N LEU A 13 34.67 -37.48 34.94
CA LEU A 13 34.26 -36.26 34.23
C LEU A 13 33.27 -36.50 33.09
N ASN A 14 33.31 -37.67 32.45
CA ASN A 14 32.42 -37.97 31.32
C ASN A 14 30.98 -38.32 31.76
N LEU A 15 30.80 -38.88 32.97
CA LEU A 15 29.46 -39.19 33.49
C LEU A 15 28.70 -37.93 33.92
N ARG A 16 29.39 -36.90 34.44
CA ARG A 16 28.76 -35.62 34.82
C ARG A 16 28.35 -34.79 33.61
N LEU A 17 29.11 -34.82 32.52
CA LEU A 17 28.71 -34.16 31.28
C LEU A 17 27.50 -34.85 30.63
N PHE A 18 27.41 -36.19 30.69
CA PHE A 18 26.26 -36.92 30.15
C PHE A 18 24.98 -36.72 31.00
N VAL A 19 25.10 -36.65 32.32
CA VAL A 19 23.96 -36.36 33.22
C VAL A 19 23.53 -34.89 33.13
N CYS A 20 24.45 -33.94 32.96
CA CYS A 20 24.07 -32.55 32.68
C CYS A 20 23.37 -32.39 31.34
N PHE A 21 23.78 -33.12 30.29
CA PHE A 21 23.12 -33.07 28.99
C PHE A 21 21.70 -33.68 29.04
N LEU A 22 21.51 -34.77 29.79
CA LEU A 22 20.18 -35.36 30.03
C LEU A 22 19.28 -34.46 30.91
N CYS A 23 19.84 -33.75 31.88
CA CYS A 23 19.09 -32.78 32.69
C CYS A 23 18.71 -31.50 31.94
N PHE A 24 19.44 -31.12 30.88
CA PHE A 24 19.04 -30.01 30.00
C PHE A 24 17.99 -30.43 28.98
N ILE A 25 17.96 -31.70 28.57
CA ILE A 25 16.89 -32.24 27.71
C ILE A 25 15.60 -32.50 28.51
N SER A 26 15.68 -32.87 29.80
CA SER A 26 14.49 -33.08 30.63
C SER A 26 13.85 -31.80 31.21
N ARG A 27 14.48 -30.62 31.02
CA ARG A 27 13.94 -29.33 31.49
C ARG A 27 13.30 -28.46 30.40
N CYS A 28 13.20 -28.95 29.17
CA CYS A 28 12.50 -28.27 28.07
C CYS A 28 11.08 -28.80 27.79
N CYS A 29 10.56 -29.72 28.59
CA CYS A 29 9.16 -30.14 28.50
C CYS A 29 8.51 -30.08 29.89
N SER A 30 8.27 -28.87 30.37
CA SER A 30 7.13 -28.62 31.26
C SER A 30 6.17 -27.71 30.52
N TYR A 31 5.62 -28.22 29.42
CA TYR A 31 4.31 -27.76 28.97
C TYR A 31 3.36 -28.15 30.10
N GLY A 32 2.73 -27.15 30.74
CA GLY A 32 1.60 -27.44 31.59
C GLY A 32 0.61 -28.27 30.78
N GLU A 33 0.13 -29.36 31.38
CA GLU A 33 -1.06 -30.08 30.93
C GLU A 33 -2.23 -29.09 30.94
N LEU A 34 -2.39 -28.33 29.86
CA LEU A 34 -3.70 -27.86 29.41
C LEU A 34 -4.25 -28.97 28.52
N GLY A 35 -5.52 -29.33 28.76
CA GLY A 35 -6.21 -30.45 28.12
C GLY A 35 -6.17 -30.44 26.58
N PRO A 36 -6.67 -31.51 25.93
CA PRO A 36 -6.53 -31.67 24.49
C PRO A 36 -7.22 -30.52 23.76
N TYR A 37 -6.44 -29.57 23.24
CA TYR A 37 -6.97 -28.61 22.29
C TYR A 37 -7.35 -29.38 21.02
N ASN A 38 -8.62 -29.32 20.64
CA ASN A 38 -9.13 -29.92 19.39
C ASN A 38 -8.65 -29.15 18.13
N SER A 39 -7.80 -28.14 18.30
CA SER A 39 -7.19 -27.32 17.25
C SER A 39 -5.68 -27.56 17.16
N PHE A 40 -5.14 -27.36 15.95
CA PHE A 40 -3.70 -27.44 15.67
C PHE A 40 -3.25 -26.30 14.76
N THR A 41 -1.97 -25.96 14.80
CA THR A 41 -1.40 -24.93 13.92
C THR A 41 -1.27 -25.47 12.49
N VAL A 42 -2.03 -24.90 11.56
CA VAL A 42 -1.99 -25.23 10.13
C VAL A 42 -0.78 -24.60 9.47
N SER A 43 -0.60 -23.31 9.71
CA SER A 43 0.51 -22.54 9.16
C SER A 43 0.97 -21.53 10.18
N SER A 44 2.28 -21.32 10.21
CA SER A 44 2.90 -20.24 10.95
C SER A 44 4.06 -19.71 10.16
N PHE A 45 4.10 -18.40 9.95
CA PHE A 45 5.22 -17.76 9.28
C PHE A 45 5.55 -16.42 9.92
N SER A 46 6.84 -16.09 9.92
CA SER A 46 7.38 -14.86 10.45
C SER A 46 7.85 -13.98 9.29
N TYR A 47 7.31 -12.77 9.24
CA TYR A 47 7.74 -11.70 8.36
C TYR A 47 8.89 -10.93 9.02
N PRO A 48 10.09 -10.95 8.42
CA PRO A 48 11.26 -10.32 9.01
C PRO A 48 11.12 -8.79 9.05
N PRO A 49 11.83 -8.12 9.99
CA PRO A 49 11.87 -6.66 10.05
C PRO A 49 12.23 -6.03 8.70
N THR A 50 11.27 -5.35 8.09
CA THR A 50 11.41 -4.71 6.78
C THR A 50 11.00 -3.25 6.87
N THR A 51 11.86 -2.37 6.36
CA THR A 51 11.62 -0.93 6.35
C THR A 51 10.80 -0.51 5.13
N ILE A 52 9.67 0.15 5.37
CA ILE A 52 8.81 0.73 4.33
C ILE A 52 9.03 2.25 4.32
N GLY A 53 9.45 2.76 3.17
CA GLY A 53 9.64 4.19 2.95
C GLY A 53 8.32 4.98 2.82
N PRO A 54 8.40 6.31 2.76
CA PRO A 54 7.27 7.25 2.68
C PRO A 54 6.32 7.18 1.45
N SER A 55 6.56 6.27 0.52
CA SER A 55 5.67 5.91 -0.59
C SER A 55 5.60 4.40 -0.81
N GLY A 56 6.33 3.63 0.02
CA GLY A 56 6.42 2.19 -0.08
C GLY A 56 5.17 1.53 0.48
N PHE A 57 4.94 0.31 0.02
CA PHE A 57 3.89 -0.56 0.55
C PHE A 57 4.27 -2.02 0.33
N ARG A 58 3.68 -2.91 1.13
CA ARG A 58 3.88 -4.35 1.03
C ARG A 58 2.58 -5.09 1.29
N TYR A 59 2.38 -6.18 0.56
CA TYR A 59 1.25 -7.07 0.77
C TYR A 59 1.71 -8.40 1.34
N ILE A 60 0.98 -8.90 2.32
CA ILE A 60 1.10 -10.25 2.84
C ILE A 60 -0.17 -11.00 2.44
N ARG A 61 0.00 -12.20 1.87
CA ARG A 61 -1.09 -13.10 1.52
C ARG A 61 -1.19 -14.22 2.55
N VAL A 62 -2.40 -14.55 2.97
CA VAL A 62 -2.67 -15.66 3.89
C VAL A 62 -3.79 -16.52 3.33
N GLU A 63 -3.53 -17.80 3.17
CA GLU A 63 -4.54 -18.78 2.80
C GLU A 63 -5.15 -19.40 4.06
N LEU A 64 -6.47 -19.34 4.14
CA LEU A 64 -7.27 -19.94 5.19
C LEU A 64 -8.00 -21.16 4.63
N PRO A 65 -7.68 -22.38 5.09
CA PRO A 65 -8.37 -23.57 4.64
C PRO A 65 -9.84 -23.57 5.13
N PRO A 66 -10.74 -24.34 4.49
CA PRO A 66 -12.15 -24.41 4.89
C PRO A 66 -12.43 -24.86 6.34
N TRP A 67 -11.44 -25.43 7.03
CA TRP A 67 -11.55 -26.00 8.38
C TRP A 67 -10.70 -25.22 9.41
N PHE A 68 -10.27 -24.00 9.08
CA PHE A 68 -9.58 -23.12 10.02
C PHE A 68 -10.47 -22.78 11.22
N SER A 69 -9.85 -22.56 12.38
CA SER A 69 -10.53 -22.14 13.61
C SER A 69 -10.30 -20.67 13.89
N SER A 70 -9.04 -20.23 13.79
CA SER A 70 -8.67 -18.84 13.99
C SER A 70 -7.39 -18.47 13.26
N MET A 71 -7.26 -17.18 12.96
CA MET A 71 -6.07 -16.56 12.41
C MET A 71 -5.60 -15.48 13.37
N SER A 72 -4.34 -15.54 13.79
CA SER A 72 -3.73 -14.50 14.63
C SER A 72 -2.61 -13.79 13.88
N VAL A 73 -2.64 -12.47 13.90
CA VAL A 73 -1.61 -11.58 13.35
C VAL A 73 -1.01 -10.80 14.52
N ALA A 74 0.25 -11.06 14.83
CA ALA A 74 1.00 -10.35 15.86
C ALA A 74 2.13 -9.56 15.20
N MET A 75 2.00 -8.24 15.16
CA MET A 75 2.88 -7.34 14.46
C MET A 75 3.60 -6.39 15.42
N ASN A 76 4.88 -6.18 15.17
CA ASN A 76 5.74 -5.27 15.91
C ASN A 76 6.33 -4.24 14.93
N SER A 77 6.17 -2.96 15.29
CA SER A 77 6.63 -1.82 14.52
C SER A 77 7.45 -0.85 15.38
N ASP A 78 8.30 -0.06 14.74
CA ASP A 78 9.05 1.03 15.37
C ASP A 78 8.21 2.32 15.53
N VAL A 79 6.91 2.28 15.23
CA VAL A 79 5.98 3.40 15.38
C VAL A 79 5.75 3.69 16.87
N HIS A 80 6.49 4.64 17.44
CA HIS A 80 6.34 5.07 18.84
C HIS A 80 5.42 6.28 18.94
N ARG A 81 4.09 6.09 18.88
CA ARG A 81 3.13 7.19 19.11
C ARG A 81 1.92 6.75 19.93
N ALA A 82 1.52 7.60 20.87
CA ALA A 82 0.36 7.39 21.73
C ALA A 82 -0.96 7.57 20.95
N THR A 83 -1.98 6.83 21.33
CA THR A 83 -3.28 6.72 20.65
C THR A 83 -4.00 8.07 20.45
N GLY A 84 -3.71 9.09 21.28
CA GLY A 84 -4.29 10.44 21.20
C GLY A 84 -3.64 11.40 20.19
N ASP A 85 -2.48 11.07 19.60
CA ASP A 85 -1.76 11.94 18.66
C ASP A 85 -1.97 11.58 17.19
N ILE A 86 -2.69 10.50 16.90
CA ILE A 86 -2.92 9.99 15.53
C ILE A 86 -3.72 11.00 14.68
N ALA A 87 -4.69 11.70 15.28
CA ALA A 87 -5.50 12.71 14.60
C ALA A 87 -4.71 13.96 14.16
N LYS A 88 -3.51 14.20 14.72
CA LYS A 88 -2.65 15.33 14.36
C LYS A 88 -1.69 15.01 13.21
N VAL A 89 -1.62 13.75 12.77
CA VAL A 89 -0.70 13.32 11.71
C VAL A 89 -1.34 13.58 10.33
N PRO A 90 -0.61 14.20 9.39
CA PRO A 90 -1.09 14.34 8.02
C PRO A 90 -1.41 12.98 7.39
N LYS A 91 -2.60 12.85 6.77
CA LYS A 91 -3.06 11.60 6.14
C LYS A 91 -2.04 11.03 5.13
N SER A 92 -1.26 11.87 4.47
CA SER A 92 -0.20 11.50 3.52
C SER A 92 1.03 10.81 4.12
N THR A 93 1.17 10.78 5.46
CA THR A 93 2.33 10.17 6.16
C THR A 93 1.90 9.22 7.28
N LEU A 94 0.62 8.89 7.35
CA LEU A 94 0.05 8.04 8.39
C LEU A 94 0.35 6.56 8.06
N PRO A 95 1.10 5.82 8.91
CA PRO A 95 1.31 4.39 8.71
C PRO A 95 0.02 3.61 9.01
N LEU A 96 -0.36 2.70 8.10
CA LEU A 96 -1.63 1.96 8.18
C LEU A 96 -1.45 0.49 7.81
N ILE A 97 -2.38 -0.32 8.34
CA ILE A 97 -2.60 -1.70 7.90
C ILE A 97 -4.02 -1.85 7.37
N CYS A 98 -4.18 -2.42 6.18
CA CYS A 98 -5.48 -2.67 5.58
C CYS A 98 -5.72 -4.15 5.31
N PHE A 99 -6.97 -4.58 5.41
CA PHE A 99 -7.43 -5.95 5.29
C PHE A 99 -8.45 -6.07 4.17
N ARG A 100 -8.31 -7.08 3.30
CA ARG A 100 -9.30 -7.37 2.26
C ARG A 100 -9.34 -8.85 1.91
N ASP A 101 -10.55 -9.37 1.74
CA ASP A 101 -10.82 -10.72 1.25
C ASP A 101 -10.68 -10.80 -0.28
N GLY A 102 -9.99 -11.82 -0.76
CA GLY A 102 -9.85 -12.24 -2.16
C GLY A 102 -8.88 -11.45 -3.01
N SER A 103 -8.48 -10.23 -2.63
CA SER A 103 -7.52 -9.42 -3.38
C SER A 103 -6.83 -8.33 -2.55
N PRO A 104 -5.72 -7.73 -3.04
CA PRO A 104 -5.00 -6.69 -2.31
C PRO A 104 -5.86 -5.44 -2.01
N PRO A 105 -5.72 -4.83 -0.82
CA PRO A 105 -6.34 -3.55 -0.48
C PRO A 105 -5.68 -2.36 -1.22
N LEU A 106 -6.43 -1.27 -1.45
CA LEU A 106 -5.95 -0.08 -2.17
C LEU A 106 -6.51 1.22 -1.55
N PRO A 107 -5.78 1.85 -0.62
CA PRO A 107 -6.29 2.98 0.16
C PRO A 107 -6.36 4.32 -0.60
N ASP A 108 -6.02 4.37 -1.89
CA ASP A 108 -5.86 5.64 -2.64
C ASP A 108 -7.13 6.14 -3.33
N VAL A 109 -8.20 5.35 -3.41
CA VAL A 109 -9.29 5.59 -4.38
C VAL A 109 -10.53 6.31 -3.82
N ASN A 110 -10.77 6.34 -2.50
CA ASN A 110 -11.84 7.21 -1.97
C ASN A 110 -11.70 7.59 -0.48
N SER A 111 -11.99 8.84 -0.14
CA SER A 111 -11.80 9.45 1.18
C SER A 111 -13.01 9.33 2.13
N SER A 112 -14.19 8.92 1.65
CA SER A 112 -15.44 9.00 2.43
C SER A 112 -15.60 7.96 3.54
N LEU A 113 -14.94 6.80 3.43
CA LEU A 113 -14.95 5.73 4.44
C LEU A 113 -13.79 5.87 5.45
N MET A 114 -12.91 6.86 5.27
CA MET A 114 -11.68 7.03 6.06
C MET A 114 -11.91 7.74 7.41
N ASP A 115 -13.01 8.48 7.56
CA ASP A 115 -13.29 9.22 8.81
C ASP A 115 -13.98 8.34 9.88
N SER A 116 -14.66 7.25 9.49
CA SER A 116 -15.26 6.27 10.43
C SER A 116 -14.25 5.25 10.99
N VAL A 117 -13.12 5.08 10.29
CA VAL A 117 -12.14 4.01 10.51
C VAL A 117 -10.96 4.46 11.41
N LEU A 118 -10.82 5.78 11.63
CA LEU A 118 -9.79 6.38 12.48
C LEU A 118 -10.13 6.44 13.98
N VAL A 119 -11.21 5.79 14.44
CA VAL A 119 -11.54 5.74 15.86
C VAL A 119 -10.77 4.60 16.55
N PRO A 120 -9.81 4.90 17.43
CA PRO A 120 -9.03 3.88 18.10
C PRO A 120 -9.89 3.17 19.16
N HIS A 121 -10.34 1.94 18.87
CA HIS A 121 -10.89 1.07 19.90
C HIS A 121 -9.77 0.22 20.49
N SER A 122 -9.33 0.58 21.69
CA SER A 122 -8.37 -0.18 22.49
C SER A 122 -9.06 -1.33 23.23
N ASN A 123 -8.42 -2.51 23.23
CA ASN A 123 -8.60 -3.61 24.19
C ASN A 123 -9.99 -4.27 24.37
N GLY A 124 -10.97 -4.01 23.51
CA GLY A 124 -12.18 -4.83 23.45
C GLY A 124 -12.00 -5.99 22.45
N SER A 125 -12.49 -7.19 22.75
CA SER A 125 -12.77 -8.15 21.67
C SER A 125 -13.67 -7.43 20.67
N PHE A 126 -13.15 -7.21 19.48
CA PHE A 126 -13.73 -6.36 18.44
C PHE A 126 -15.20 -6.77 18.16
N LYS A 127 -16.16 -6.04 18.74
CA LYS A 127 -17.61 -6.26 18.56
C LYS A 127 -18.18 -5.60 17.30
N GLY A 128 -17.34 -5.23 16.32
CA GLY A 128 -17.74 -4.51 15.11
C GLY A 128 -17.30 -5.18 13.79
N ILE A 129 -17.14 -6.51 13.78
CA ILE A 129 -16.58 -7.26 12.62
C ILE A 129 -17.66 -7.67 11.60
N GLU A 130 -18.93 -7.34 11.80
CA GLU A 130 -20.02 -7.61 10.83
C GLU A 130 -19.77 -6.98 9.43
N ALA A 131 -18.87 -5.99 9.31
CA ALA A 131 -18.53 -5.33 8.05
C ALA A 131 -17.28 -5.88 7.32
N LEU A 132 -16.59 -6.92 7.83
CA LEU A 132 -15.32 -7.42 7.25
C LEU A 132 -15.51 -8.20 5.95
N GLN A 133 -16.74 -8.66 5.66
CA GLN A 133 -17.02 -9.57 4.55
C GLN A 133 -17.15 -8.89 3.18
N SER A 134 -17.33 -7.56 3.15
CA SER A 134 -17.64 -6.83 1.91
C SER A 134 -16.80 -5.57 1.70
N SER A 135 -16.06 -5.09 2.71
CA SER A 135 -15.37 -3.80 2.65
C SER A 135 -13.92 -3.89 3.15
N GLU A 136 -13.01 -3.19 2.47
CA GLU A 136 -11.64 -2.97 2.96
C GLU A 136 -11.70 -2.24 4.29
N GLN A 137 -11.00 -2.75 5.30
CA GLN A 137 -10.83 -2.07 6.59
C GLN A 137 -9.37 -1.72 6.78
N CYS A 138 -9.08 -0.44 7.02
CA CYS A 138 -7.74 0.05 7.32
C CYS A 138 -7.63 0.42 8.79
N TYR A 139 -6.44 0.42 9.38
CA TYR A 139 -6.26 0.86 10.76
C TYR A 139 -4.94 1.59 10.89
N PRO A 140 -4.87 2.67 11.70
CA PRO A 140 -3.60 3.32 11.98
C PRO A 140 -2.69 2.38 12.76
N MET A 141 -1.43 2.32 12.36
CA MET A 141 -0.46 1.40 12.92
C MET A 141 0.01 1.82 14.31
N GLN A 142 0.21 0.84 15.19
CA GLN A 142 0.76 1.01 16.54
C GLN A 142 2.03 0.18 16.73
N LYS A 143 2.79 0.46 17.80
CA LYS A 143 4.03 -0.27 18.13
C LYS A 143 3.81 -1.78 18.19
N ASN A 144 2.81 -2.22 18.94
CA ASN A 144 2.38 -3.61 19.00
C ASN A 144 0.94 -3.67 18.49
N PHE A 145 0.71 -4.49 17.48
CA PHE A 145 -0.61 -4.71 16.91
C PHE A 145 -0.88 -6.20 16.91
N THR A 146 -1.89 -6.64 17.65
CA THR A 146 -2.29 -8.05 17.69
C THR A 146 -3.77 -8.16 17.38
N VAL A 147 -4.12 -8.96 16.38
CA VAL A 147 -5.50 -9.24 15.99
C VAL A 147 -5.67 -10.75 15.87
N LYS A 148 -6.72 -11.28 16.50
CA LYS A 148 -7.17 -12.67 16.35
C LYS A 148 -8.56 -12.66 15.72
N LEU A 149 -8.67 -13.21 14.52
CA LEU A 149 -9.91 -13.37 13.76
C LEU A 149 -10.33 -14.84 13.80
N THR A 150 -11.61 -15.11 14.04
CA THR A 150 -12.13 -16.48 14.12
C THR A 150 -12.89 -16.86 12.86
N ASN A 151 -13.10 -18.15 12.64
CA ASN A 151 -13.93 -18.67 11.55
C ASN A 151 -15.41 -18.26 11.60
N GLU A 152 -15.90 -17.76 12.74
CA GLU A 152 -17.23 -17.15 12.85
C GLU A 152 -17.29 -15.73 12.27
N GLN A 153 -16.15 -15.04 12.27
CA GLN A 153 -16.01 -13.66 11.84
C GLN A 153 -15.62 -13.53 10.37
N ILE A 154 -14.75 -14.40 9.88
CA ILE A 154 -14.19 -14.33 8.53
C ILE A 154 -14.44 -15.60 7.74
N SER A 155 -14.52 -15.48 6.42
CA SER A 155 -14.63 -16.60 5.49
C SER A 155 -13.27 -17.27 5.25
N PRO A 156 -13.25 -18.60 5.01
CA PRO A 156 -12.08 -19.26 4.47
C PRO A 156 -11.81 -18.78 3.04
N GLY A 157 -10.58 -18.95 2.57
CA GLY A 157 -10.12 -18.37 1.32
C GLY A 157 -8.85 -17.56 1.51
N VAL A 158 -8.66 -16.53 0.71
CA VAL A 158 -7.38 -15.81 0.64
C VAL A 158 -7.55 -14.40 1.14
N TRP A 159 -6.81 -14.07 2.20
CA TRP A 159 -6.81 -12.75 2.81
C TRP A 159 -5.52 -12.01 2.49
N TYR A 160 -5.67 -10.72 2.15
CA TYR A 160 -4.55 -9.83 1.89
C TYR A 160 -4.44 -8.75 2.98
N PHE A 161 -3.21 -8.57 3.46
CA PHE A 161 -2.84 -7.55 4.44
C PHE A 161 -1.91 -6.56 3.76
N GLY A 162 -2.32 -5.31 3.62
CA GLY A 162 -1.51 -4.23 3.05
C GLY A 162 -0.91 -3.36 4.13
N LEU A 163 0.41 -3.17 4.09
CA LEU A 163 1.14 -2.22 4.93
C LEU A 163 1.44 -0.98 4.11
N PHE A 164 0.98 0.18 4.58
CA PHE A 164 1.10 1.45 3.88
C PHE A 164 1.74 2.53 4.76
N ASN A 165 2.39 3.48 4.12
CA ASN A 165 2.93 4.68 4.76
C ASN A 165 2.37 5.91 4.04
N GLY A 166 1.22 6.39 4.50
CA GLY A 166 0.45 7.46 3.88
C GLY A 166 -0.74 6.98 3.06
N ILE A 167 -1.69 7.90 2.84
CA ILE A 167 -2.89 7.73 2.04
C ILE A 167 -2.98 8.83 0.98
N GLY A 168 -3.50 8.47 -0.18
CA GLY A 168 -3.97 9.43 -1.19
C GLY A 168 -2.99 9.60 -2.35
N PRO A 169 -3.30 10.49 -3.30
CA PRO A 169 -2.62 10.54 -4.58
C PRO A 169 -1.15 10.96 -4.48
N THR A 170 -0.76 11.70 -3.44
CA THR A 170 0.64 12.11 -3.20
C THR A 170 1.56 10.95 -2.83
N ARG A 171 1.01 9.78 -2.47
CA ARG A 171 1.76 8.57 -2.14
C ARG A 171 2.46 7.96 -3.36
N THR A 172 1.82 7.99 -4.52
CA THR A 172 2.36 7.39 -5.76
C THR A 172 3.26 8.34 -6.56
N GLN A 173 3.25 9.63 -6.21
CA GLN A 173 4.10 10.68 -6.79
C GLN A 173 5.58 10.37 -6.55
N SER A 174 6.40 10.43 -7.60
CA SER A 174 7.84 10.30 -7.43
C SER A 174 8.45 11.56 -6.81
N LYS A 175 9.37 11.35 -5.86
CA LYS A 175 10.18 12.40 -5.24
C LYS A 175 11.63 11.91 -5.18
N MET A 176 12.56 12.66 -5.75
CA MET A 176 13.98 12.27 -5.72
C MET A 176 14.58 12.36 -4.31
N ILE A 177 14.15 13.32 -3.51
CA ILE A 177 14.50 13.41 -2.09
C ILE A 177 13.22 13.26 -1.27
N ASN A 178 13.09 12.12 -0.60
CA ASN A 178 11.99 11.90 0.33
C ASN A 178 12.54 11.83 1.77
N ARG A 179 12.39 12.93 2.52
CA ARG A 179 12.79 13.02 3.93
C ARG A 179 11.68 12.57 4.90
N ALA A 180 10.54 12.11 4.39
CA ALA A 180 9.46 11.64 5.24
C ALA A 180 9.84 10.33 5.97
N PRO A 181 9.25 10.06 7.14
CA PRO A 181 9.65 8.95 7.99
C PRO A 181 9.47 7.61 7.28
N ALA A 182 10.46 6.74 7.44
CA ALA A 182 10.37 5.33 7.09
C ALA A 182 10.19 4.52 8.36
N TYR A 183 9.37 3.48 8.30
CA TYR A 183 9.01 2.66 9.46
C TYR A 183 9.39 1.21 9.20
N SER A 184 9.88 0.54 10.24
CA SER A 184 10.24 -0.88 10.21
C SER A 184 9.13 -1.74 10.80
N PHE A 185 8.83 -2.82 10.10
CA PHE A 185 7.70 -3.69 10.40
C PHE A 185 8.13 -5.16 10.43
N SER A 186 7.67 -5.90 11.44
CA SER A 186 7.82 -7.35 11.54
C SER A 186 6.48 -7.94 11.98
N ALA A 187 6.12 -9.13 11.48
CA ALA A 187 4.84 -9.75 11.81
C ALA A 187 4.98 -11.26 11.97
N ASN A 188 4.26 -11.85 12.91
CA ASN A 188 4.09 -13.28 13.04
C ASN A 188 2.63 -13.60 12.78
N ILE A 189 2.38 -14.48 11.82
CA ILE A 189 1.04 -14.87 11.43
C ILE A 189 0.90 -16.36 11.73
N THR A 190 -0.16 -16.72 12.44
CA THR A 190 -0.52 -18.11 12.75
C THR A 190 -1.95 -18.38 12.32
N VAL A 191 -2.16 -19.52 11.68
CA VAL A 191 -3.48 -20.05 11.35
C VAL A 191 -3.66 -21.34 12.11
N GLU A 192 -4.68 -21.41 12.94
CA GLU A 192 -5.13 -22.58 13.66
C GLU A 192 -6.30 -23.21 12.90
N GLY A 193 -6.44 -24.52 12.99
CA GLY A 193 -7.51 -25.27 12.36
C GLY A 193 -7.96 -26.45 13.20
N CYS A 194 -9.17 -26.92 12.94
CA CYS A 194 -9.75 -28.04 13.66
C CYS A 194 -9.19 -29.38 13.17
N THR A 195 -9.02 -30.33 14.10
CA THR A 195 -8.49 -31.67 13.83
C THR A 195 -9.31 -32.48 12.82
N THR A 196 -10.62 -32.23 12.73
CA THR A 196 -11.51 -32.86 11.76
C THR A 196 -12.23 -31.81 10.91
N LEU A 197 -12.51 -32.15 9.64
CA LEU A 197 -13.23 -31.28 8.69
C LEU A 197 -14.68 -30.99 9.10
N THR A 198 -15.23 -31.81 10.00
CA THR A 198 -16.57 -31.67 10.56
C THR A 198 -16.59 -30.84 11.84
N MET A 199 -15.44 -30.45 12.39
CA MET A 199 -15.39 -29.60 13.58
C MET A 199 -15.28 -28.11 13.22
N TRP A 200 -15.93 -27.27 14.00
CA TRP A 200 -15.98 -25.82 13.80
C TRP A 200 -16.01 -25.04 15.12
N GLY A 201 -15.80 -23.74 15.00
CA GLY A 201 -15.75 -22.77 16.07
C GLY A 201 -14.31 -22.40 16.41
N PRO A 202 -14.10 -21.34 17.22
CA PRO A 202 -12.77 -20.91 17.64
C PRO A 202 -12.02 -21.99 18.41
N ASP A 203 -12.75 -22.79 19.20
CA ASP A 203 -12.22 -23.89 20.01
C ASP A 203 -12.55 -25.28 19.44
N CYS A 204 -13.08 -25.36 18.21
CA CYS A 204 -13.43 -26.62 17.54
C CYS A 204 -14.41 -27.49 18.35
N ASN A 205 -15.44 -26.86 18.93
CA ASN A 205 -16.43 -27.49 19.80
C ASN A 205 -17.77 -27.79 19.10
N GLN A 206 -18.01 -27.24 17.91
CA GLN A 206 -19.21 -27.47 17.12
C GLN A 206 -18.96 -28.54 16.05
N THR A 207 -19.98 -29.30 15.71
CA THR A 207 -19.92 -30.29 14.62
C THR A 207 -20.82 -29.86 13.46
N ILE A 208 -20.25 -29.74 12.27
CA ILE A 208 -20.93 -29.49 11.00
C ILE A 208 -21.16 -30.82 10.29
N ASN A 209 -22.39 -31.04 9.85
CA ASN A 209 -22.76 -32.20 9.05
C ASN A 209 -22.74 -31.82 7.55
N PRO A 210 -21.84 -32.39 6.74
CA PRO A 210 -21.87 -32.17 5.30
C PRO A 210 -23.10 -32.84 4.68
N LEU A 211 -23.77 -32.13 3.75
CA LEU A 211 -24.87 -32.69 2.97
C LEU A 211 -24.32 -33.50 1.80
N SER A 212 -24.88 -34.68 1.57
CA SER A 212 -24.54 -35.55 0.44
C SER A 212 -25.46 -35.22 -0.72
N CYS A 213 -24.88 -34.76 -1.84
CA CYS A 213 -25.61 -34.39 -3.05
C CYS A 213 -25.63 -35.53 -4.06
N ALA A 214 -26.79 -35.80 -4.64
CA ALA A 214 -26.97 -36.70 -5.78
C ALA A 214 -27.81 -36.03 -6.86
N LEU A 215 -27.55 -36.39 -8.12
CA LEU A 215 -28.41 -35.99 -9.23
C LEU A 215 -29.78 -36.65 -9.02
N SER A 216 -30.86 -35.86 -9.02
CA SER A 216 -32.20 -36.38 -8.81
C SER A 216 -32.81 -36.78 -10.15
N ASP A 217 -32.87 -38.09 -10.45
CA ASP A 217 -33.51 -38.61 -11.67
C ASP A 217 -35.05 -38.59 -11.65
N SER A 218 -35.67 -37.94 -10.65
CA SER A 218 -37.13 -38.01 -10.43
C SER A 218 -37.90 -36.86 -11.07
N TYR A 219 -38.19 -36.99 -12.37
CA TYR A 219 -39.50 -36.58 -12.88
C TYR A 219 -40.44 -37.78 -12.73
N SER A 220 -41.07 -37.93 -11.57
CA SER A 220 -42.24 -38.79 -11.44
C SER A 220 -43.47 -37.91 -11.69
N PRO A 221 -44.14 -38.01 -12.86
CA PRO A 221 -45.34 -37.25 -13.14
C PRO A 221 -46.48 -37.85 -12.32
N ALA A 222 -46.68 -37.34 -11.12
CA ALA A 222 -47.92 -37.51 -10.38
C ALA A 222 -48.58 -36.14 -10.26
N ASP A 223 -49.13 -35.67 -11.39
CA ASP A 223 -50.40 -34.96 -11.42
C ASP A 223 -50.86 -34.82 -12.88
N ASN A 224 -52.12 -35.17 -13.11
CA ASN A 224 -52.75 -35.32 -14.41
C ASN A 224 -52.55 -34.11 -15.35
N SER A 225 -51.72 -34.26 -16.38
CA SER A 225 -51.81 -33.48 -17.60
C SER A 225 -51.57 -34.37 -18.82
N SER A 226 -52.40 -34.17 -19.83
CA SER A 226 -52.52 -34.99 -21.04
C SER A 226 -51.22 -35.08 -21.85
N GLU A 227 -50.99 -36.25 -22.46
CA GLU A 227 -49.84 -36.68 -23.28
C GLU A 227 -49.53 -35.87 -24.56
N ALA A 228 -49.91 -34.59 -24.66
CA ALA A 228 -49.74 -33.77 -25.85
C ALA A 228 -48.70 -32.62 -25.74
N ASP A 229 -48.07 -32.39 -24.58
CA ASP A 229 -47.12 -31.28 -24.37
C ASP A 229 -45.63 -31.69 -24.30
N PHE A 230 -45.30 -32.93 -24.72
CA PHE A 230 -43.99 -33.56 -24.54
C PHE A 230 -42.80 -32.98 -25.35
N TYR A 231 -42.93 -31.81 -25.99
CA TYR A 231 -41.86 -31.24 -26.83
C TYR A 231 -41.26 -29.90 -26.37
N ASN A 232 -41.67 -29.32 -25.23
CA ASN A 232 -41.19 -28.00 -24.79
C ASN A 232 -40.83 -27.89 -23.30
N GLN A 233 -40.16 -28.91 -22.71
CA GLN A 233 -39.58 -28.77 -21.38
C GLN A 233 -38.05 -28.73 -21.47
N THR A 234 -37.49 -27.54 -21.26
CA THR A 234 -36.07 -27.30 -21.01
C THR A 234 -35.66 -28.13 -19.79
N ILE A 235 -34.81 -29.15 -19.97
CA ILE A 235 -34.41 -30.06 -18.90
C ILE A 235 -33.52 -29.29 -17.91
N GLU A 236 -34.05 -28.88 -16.77
CA GLU A 236 -33.28 -28.32 -15.65
C GLU A 236 -32.64 -29.47 -14.86
N TYR A 237 -31.34 -29.37 -14.55
CA TYR A 237 -30.67 -30.37 -13.71
C TYR A 237 -30.91 -30.04 -12.24
N VAL A 238 -31.65 -30.91 -11.55
CA VAL A 238 -31.91 -30.76 -10.11
C VAL A 238 -30.97 -31.66 -9.34
N ILE A 239 -30.06 -31.05 -8.57
CA ILE A 239 -29.22 -31.76 -7.61
C ILE A 239 -29.92 -31.71 -6.25
N SER A 240 -30.30 -32.87 -5.73
CA SER A 240 -30.88 -32.97 -4.38
C SER A 240 -29.78 -33.38 -3.40
N CYS A 241 -29.60 -32.57 -2.35
CA CYS A 241 -28.70 -32.87 -1.27
C CYS A 241 -29.46 -33.12 0.02
N LYS A 242 -29.15 -34.25 0.65
CA LYS A 242 -29.78 -34.73 1.87
C LYS A 242 -28.73 -35.05 2.91
N ASN A 243 -29.16 -35.04 4.17
CA ASN A 243 -28.34 -35.55 5.25
C ASN A 243 -28.26 -37.09 5.15
N ASN A 244 -27.15 -37.69 5.59
CA ASN A 244 -26.98 -39.15 5.61
C ASN A 244 -27.92 -39.87 6.59
N PHE A 245 -28.56 -39.12 7.49
CA PHE A 245 -29.59 -39.62 8.39
C PHE A 245 -30.95 -39.16 7.88
N ASP A 246 -31.84 -40.09 7.56
CA ASP A 246 -33.19 -39.80 7.00
C ASP A 246 -34.00 -38.82 7.88
N THR A 247 -33.73 -38.81 9.19
CA THR A 247 -34.48 -38.04 10.18
C THR A 247 -33.55 -37.50 11.27
N SER A 248 -33.53 -36.19 11.49
CA SER A 248 -32.71 -35.52 12.51
C SER A 248 -33.59 -35.05 13.67
N CYS A 249 -33.34 -35.53 14.90
CA CYS A 249 -34.17 -35.28 16.08
C CYS A 249 -33.39 -34.54 17.17
N HIS A 250 -33.83 -33.34 17.56
CA HIS A 250 -33.11 -32.44 18.45
C HIS A 250 -34.00 -31.84 19.53
N ARG A 251 -33.39 -31.46 20.66
CA ARG A 251 -34.12 -30.76 21.73
C ARG A 251 -34.44 -29.33 21.29
N ASP A 252 -35.54 -28.82 21.84
CA ASP A 252 -35.96 -27.43 21.66
C ASP A 252 -34.81 -26.46 22.04
N GLY A 253 -34.47 -25.53 21.14
CA GLY A 253 -33.39 -24.57 21.31
C GLY A 253 -31.96 -25.05 21.00
N GLU A 254 -31.74 -26.32 20.61
CA GLU A 254 -30.42 -26.79 20.18
C GLU A 254 -30.22 -26.61 18.65
N PRO A 255 -29.30 -25.75 18.19
CA PRO A 255 -29.06 -25.56 16.77
C PRO A 255 -28.31 -26.74 16.14
N LYS A 256 -28.60 -27.00 14.85
CA LYS A 256 -27.85 -27.94 14.02
C LYS A 256 -27.21 -27.24 12.84
N PHE A 257 -25.96 -27.59 12.57
CA PHE A 257 -25.14 -26.99 11.53
C PHE A 257 -24.94 -27.97 10.37
N TYR A 258 -25.18 -27.50 9.16
CA TYR A 258 -24.97 -28.22 7.92
C TYR A 258 -24.07 -27.43 6.98
N SER A 259 -23.36 -28.12 6.08
CA SER A 259 -22.60 -27.49 5.00
C SER A 259 -22.94 -28.08 3.64
N LEU A 260 -23.04 -27.23 2.64
CA LEU A 260 -23.31 -27.56 1.24
C LEU A 260 -22.27 -26.88 0.34
N ASP A 261 -21.57 -27.65 -0.49
CA ASP A 261 -20.60 -27.11 -1.44
C ASP A 261 -21.27 -26.89 -2.82
N VAL A 262 -21.38 -25.63 -3.23
CA VAL A 262 -21.87 -25.24 -4.57
C VAL A 262 -20.65 -25.14 -5.50
N VAL A 263 -20.50 -26.10 -6.42
CA VAL A 263 -19.29 -26.25 -7.24
C VAL A 263 -19.31 -25.35 -8.49
N GLY A 264 -20.49 -25.09 -9.04
CA GLY A 264 -20.68 -24.32 -10.27
C GLY A 264 -21.70 -23.19 -10.12
N VAL A 265 -21.83 -22.39 -11.18
CA VAL A 265 -22.83 -21.32 -11.22
C VAL A 265 -24.22 -21.95 -11.41
N SER A 266 -25.08 -21.76 -10.41
CA SER A 266 -26.45 -22.32 -10.40
C SER A 266 -27.49 -21.21 -10.49
N GLN A 267 -28.71 -21.55 -10.91
CA GLN A 267 -29.83 -20.60 -10.97
C GLN A 267 -30.42 -20.36 -9.58
N GLU A 268 -30.64 -21.42 -8.81
CA GLU A 268 -31.34 -21.32 -7.54
C GLU A 268 -30.88 -22.39 -6.56
N LEU A 269 -30.74 -22.02 -5.29
CA LEU A 269 -30.58 -22.93 -4.17
C LEU A 269 -31.83 -22.83 -3.27
N LYS A 270 -32.57 -23.94 -3.16
CA LYS A 270 -33.79 -24.05 -2.37
C LYS A 270 -33.58 -24.97 -1.16
N ILE A 271 -33.92 -24.50 0.03
CA ILE A 271 -33.77 -25.26 1.29
C ILE A 271 -35.16 -25.46 1.91
N VAL A 272 -35.51 -26.73 2.19
CA VAL A 272 -36.83 -27.14 2.67
C VAL A 272 -36.69 -28.14 3.83
N ALA A 273 -37.56 -28.02 4.83
CA ALA A 273 -37.79 -29.08 5.82
C ALA A 273 -38.96 -29.96 5.37
N MET A 274 -38.75 -31.28 5.37
CA MET A 274 -39.74 -32.30 5.11
C MET A 274 -40.00 -33.09 6.39
N ASP A 275 -41.20 -33.65 6.50
CA ASP A 275 -41.61 -34.54 7.59
C ASP A 275 -41.23 -33.99 8.97
N VAL A 276 -41.87 -32.90 9.41
CA VAL A 276 -41.63 -32.30 10.73
C VAL A 276 -42.60 -32.92 11.74
N TRP A 277 -42.09 -33.52 12.82
CA TRP A 277 -42.92 -34.06 13.90
C TRP A 277 -42.26 -33.95 15.28
N LEU A 278 -43.07 -34.07 16.34
CA LEU A 278 -42.59 -34.17 17.73
C LEU A 278 -42.53 -35.64 18.14
N ASN A 279 -41.46 -36.03 18.81
CA ASN A 279 -41.37 -37.37 19.39
C ASN A 279 -42.17 -37.44 20.70
N GLU A 280 -43.49 -37.62 20.63
CA GLU A 280 -44.31 -38.06 21.78
C GLU A 280 -44.14 -39.59 21.94
N THR A 281 -43.78 -40.06 23.12
CA THR A 281 -43.89 -41.48 23.50
C THR A 281 -45.37 -41.88 23.60
N SER A 282 -46.09 -41.98 22.48
CA SER A 282 -47.26 -42.85 22.33
C SER A 282 -47.64 -43.00 20.84
N SER A 283 -48.19 -44.16 20.52
CA SER A 283 -48.36 -44.79 19.21
C SER A 283 -49.28 -44.11 18.18
N ASN A 284 -49.43 -42.78 18.18
CA ASN A 284 -50.27 -42.07 17.21
C ASN A 284 -49.48 -41.01 16.44
N LYS A 285 -49.01 -41.36 15.24
CA LYS A 285 -48.44 -40.44 14.23
C LYS A 285 -49.52 -39.54 13.62
N THR A 286 -50.18 -38.70 14.43
CA THR A 286 -51.11 -37.69 13.91
C THR A 286 -51.28 -36.56 14.91
N LYS A 287 -50.36 -35.60 14.90
CA LYS A 287 -50.64 -34.21 15.28
C LYS A 287 -49.95 -33.31 14.26
N ASN A 288 -50.75 -32.51 13.56
CA ASN A 288 -50.30 -31.52 12.59
C ASN A 288 -49.24 -30.59 13.21
N ALA A 289 -48.13 -30.44 12.50
CA ALA A 289 -46.95 -29.65 12.83
C ALA A 289 -47.14 -28.11 12.76
N SER A 290 -48.37 -27.61 12.91
CA SER A 290 -48.68 -26.18 12.70
C SER A 290 -48.14 -25.24 13.80
N GLY A 291 -47.75 -25.79 14.95
CA GLY A 291 -47.20 -25.04 16.09
C GLY A 291 -45.67 -25.04 16.19
N ILE A 292 -44.96 -25.77 15.33
CA ILE A 292 -43.49 -25.92 15.40
C ILE A 292 -42.85 -24.95 14.39
N ASN A 293 -41.99 -24.06 14.87
CA ASN A 293 -41.19 -23.21 13.98
C ASN A 293 -39.80 -23.83 13.83
N LEU A 294 -39.36 -24.04 12.59
CA LEU A 294 -37.98 -24.39 12.27
C LEU A 294 -37.35 -23.16 11.63
N ILE A 295 -36.65 -22.36 12.43
CA ILE A 295 -35.96 -21.18 11.91
C ILE A 295 -34.67 -21.66 11.27
N CYS A 296 -34.51 -21.40 9.98
CA CYS A 296 -33.32 -21.73 9.22
C CYS A 296 -32.58 -20.45 8.88
N PHE A 297 -31.27 -20.47 9.07
CA PHE A 297 -30.36 -19.42 8.65
C PHE A 297 -29.38 -20.00 7.62
N ALA A 298 -29.11 -19.27 6.55
CA ALA A 298 -28.12 -19.64 5.54
C ALA A 298 -27.13 -18.50 5.31
N ARG A 299 -25.84 -18.84 5.14
CA ARG A 299 -24.77 -17.87 4.88
C ARG A 299 -23.65 -18.49 4.04
N HIS A 300 -23.10 -17.71 3.11
CA HIS A 300 -21.98 -18.12 2.26
C HIS A 300 -20.65 -17.94 3.00
N GLY A 301 -19.80 -18.97 2.97
CA GLY A 301 -18.43 -18.91 3.49
C GLY A 301 -18.27 -18.89 5.02
N ALA A 302 -19.32 -18.64 5.81
CA ALA A 302 -19.24 -18.66 7.27
C ALA A 302 -20.54 -19.22 7.89
N ILE A 303 -20.44 -19.78 9.10
CA ILE A 303 -21.64 -20.27 9.81
C ILE A 303 -22.58 -19.09 10.11
N PRO A 304 -23.89 -19.24 9.82
CA PRO A 304 -24.88 -18.24 10.20
C PRO A 304 -25.29 -18.38 11.68
N SER A 305 -25.53 -17.24 12.30
CA SER A 305 -26.14 -17.10 13.63
C SER A 305 -27.46 -16.31 13.54
N GLU A 306 -28.20 -16.24 14.64
CA GLU A 306 -29.40 -15.41 14.73
C GLU A 306 -29.14 -13.93 14.41
N THR A 307 -27.95 -13.42 14.76
CA THR A 307 -27.58 -12.02 14.52
C THR A 307 -26.90 -11.80 13.17
N VAL A 308 -26.19 -12.80 12.63
CA VAL A 308 -25.41 -12.67 11.40
C VAL A 308 -25.77 -13.81 10.44
N ASN A 309 -26.61 -13.50 9.45
CA ASN A 309 -27.05 -14.43 8.40
C ASN A 309 -27.30 -13.67 7.08
N ASP A 310 -27.18 -14.38 5.95
CA ASP A 310 -27.51 -13.82 4.64
C ASP A 310 -29.00 -13.99 4.33
N TYR A 311 -29.56 -15.14 4.74
CA TYR A 311 -30.97 -15.48 4.57
C TYR A 311 -31.52 -16.13 5.84
N SER A 312 -32.76 -15.80 6.18
CA SER A 312 -33.51 -16.43 7.27
C SER A 312 -34.96 -16.68 6.87
N SER A 313 -35.51 -17.83 7.27
CA SER A 313 -36.92 -18.17 7.08
C SER A 313 -37.34 -19.29 8.03
N ASN A 314 -38.64 -19.38 8.29
CA ASN A 314 -39.21 -20.57 8.91
C ASN A 314 -39.48 -21.63 7.84
N ILE A 315 -38.59 -22.61 7.72
CA ILE A 315 -38.62 -23.62 6.64
C ILE A 315 -39.78 -24.62 6.76
N ASN A 316 -40.50 -24.65 7.88
CA ASN A 316 -41.75 -25.40 8.01
C ASN A 316 -42.94 -24.68 7.32
N LYS A 317 -42.87 -23.35 7.17
CA LYS A 317 -43.92 -22.52 6.55
C LYS A 317 -43.56 -22.11 5.13
N SER A 318 -42.31 -21.69 4.92
CA SER A 318 -41.83 -21.15 3.65
C SER A 318 -40.37 -21.57 3.40
N PRO A 319 -40.07 -22.15 2.22
CA PRO A 319 -38.71 -22.55 1.89
C PRO A 319 -37.79 -21.33 1.74
N ILE A 320 -36.50 -21.49 2.00
CA ILE A 320 -35.50 -20.48 1.63
C ILE A 320 -35.17 -20.68 0.16
N VAL A 321 -35.27 -19.62 -0.63
CA VAL A 321 -34.94 -19.60 -2.05
C VAL A 321 -33.86 -18.55 -2.29
N ILE A 322 -32.69 -19.00 -2.72
CA ILE A 322 -31.52 -18.16 -3.00
C ILE A 322 -31.31 -18.15 -4.51
N HIS A 323 -31.63 -17.04 -5.15
CA HIS A 323 -31.39 -16.86 -6.59
C HIS A 323 -29.91 -16.52 -6.85
N PHE A 324 -29.34 -17.19 -7.85
CA PHE A 324 -27.93 -17.09 -8.25
C PHE A 324 -26.97 -17.19 -7.06
N PRO A 325 -26.95 -18.34 -6.36
CA PRO A 325 -26.07 -18.53 -5.20
C PRO A 325 -24.60 -18.37 -5.60
N LYS A 326 -23.79 -17.86 -4.67
CA LYS A 326 -22.34 -17.82 -4.82
C LYS A 326 -21.76 -19.24 -4.82
N VAL A 327 -20.84 -19.51 -5.74
CA VAL A 327 -19.96 -20.68 -5.79
C VAL A 327 -19.13 -20.73 -4.51
N GLY A 328 -18.97 -21.93 -3.96
CA GLY A 328 -18.28 -22.19 -2.72
C GLY A 328 -19.22 -22.79 -1.66
N ARG A 329 -18.71 -22.83 -0.42
CA ARG A 329 -19.38 -23.49 0.69
C ARG A 329 -20.46 -22.60 1.30
N TRP A 330 -21.66 -23.14 1.42
CA TRP A 330 -22.79 -22.58 2.16
C TRP A 330 -22.94 -23.30 3.49
N TYR A 331 -23.13 -22.54 4.56
CA TYR A 331 -23.45 -23.07 5.88
C TYR A 331 -24.90 -22.79 6.21
N ILE A 332 -25.56 -23.78 6.79
CA ILE A 332 -26.98 -23.75 7.10
C ILE A 332 -27.16 -24.11 8.57
N THR A 333 -27.80 -23.24 9.34
CA THR A 333 -28.11 -23.45 10.76
C THR A 333 -29.62 -23.60 10.90
N ILE A 334 -30.08 -24.70 11.49
CA ILE A 334 -31.50 -24.91 11.79
C ILE A 334 -31.69 -24.88 13.30
N LEU A 335 -32.59 -24.00 13.75
CA LEU A 335 -32.98 -23.82 15.15
C LEU A 335 -34.47 -24.17 15.32
N PRO A 336 -34.80 -25.25 16.04
CA PRO A 336 -36.19 -25.54 16.41
C PRO A 336 -36.64 -24.61 17.54
N VAL A 337 -37.78 -23.93 17.34
CA VAL A 337 -38.41 -23.03 18.32
C VAL A 337 -39.85 -23.44 18.55
N ASN A 338 -40.19 -23.78 19.80
CA ASN A 338 -41.54 -24.10 20.21
C ASN A 338 -42.32 -22.87 20.73
N LEU A 339 -43.36 -22.45 19.98
CA LEU A 339 -44.26 -21.35 20.35
C LEU A 339 -45.10 -21.61 21.62
N SER A 340 -45.28 -22.87 22.04
CA SER A 340 -46.10 -23.18 23.23
C SER A 340 -45.47 -22.71 24.54
N LYS A 341 -44.16 -22.41 24.55
CA LYS A 341 -43.44 -21.85 25.72
C LYS A 341 -43.56 -20.33 25.83
N GLU A 342 -43.74 -19.59 24.73
CA GLU A 342 -43.92 -18.12 24.77
C GLU A 342 -45.29 -17.71 25.34
N LEU A 343 -46.31 -18.57 25.24
CA LEU A 343 -47.66 -18.33 25.79
C LEU A 343 -47.87 -18.85 27.24
N GLY A 344 -46.80 -19.22 27.97
CA GLY A 344 -46.89 -19.55 29.39
C GLY A 344 -47.47 -20.93 29.73
N GLY A 345 -47.33 -21.92 28.83
CA GLY A 345 -47.68 -23.32 29.09
C GLY A 345 -46.57 -24.10 29.80
N SER A 346 -46.92 -24.97 30.75
CA SER A 346 -46.00 -25.71 31.63
C SER A 346 -44.96 -26.55 30.89
N SER A 347 -43.75 -26.58 31.45
CA SER A 347 -42.56 -27.26 30.94
C SER A 347 -42.70 -28.79 30.87
N ASP A 348 -42.73 -29.34 29.66
CA ASP A 348 -42.33 -30.72 29.43
C ASP A 348 -40.92 -30.69 28.81
N THR A 349 -39.94 -31.20 29.55
CA THR A 349 -38.50 -30.93 29.35
C THR A 349 -37.78 -31.87 28.36
N ASP A 350 -38.48 -32.84 27.74
CA ASP A 350 -37.84 -33.84 26.86
C ASP A 350 -38.47 -33.97 25.46
N MET A 351 -39.23 -32.97 25.02
CA MET A 351 -39.78 -32.92 23.67
C MET A 351 -38.67 -32.70 22.63
N LYS A 352 -38.48 -33.67 21.72
CA LYS A 352 -37.56 -33.58 20.59
C LYS A 352 -38.31 -33.30 19.30
N VAL A 353 -37.87 -32.29 18.56
CA VAL A 353 -38.35 -31.97 17.21
C VAL A 353 -37.54 -32.79 16.21
N CYS A 354 -38.22 -33.60 15.41
CA CYS A 354 -37.65 -34.38 14.34
C CYS A 354 -38.03 -33.78 13.00
N TYR A 355 -37.06 -33.67 12.10
CA TYR A 355 -37.27 -33.21 10.73
C TYR A 355 -36.28 -33.88 9.76
N SER A 356 -36.69 -33.98 8.50
CA SER A 356 -35.79 -34.26 7.38
C SER A 356 -35.50 -32.95 6.64
N MET A 357 -34.28 -32.78 6.15
CA MET A 357 -33.86 -31.58 5.43
C MET A 357 -33.46 -31.96 4.02
N GLU A 358 -34.02 -31.25 3.04
CA GLU A 358 -33.66 -31.39 1.63
C GLU A 358 -33.27 -30.02 1.08
N SER A 359 -32.07 -29.93 0.51
CA SER A 359 -31.65 -28.78 -0.28
C SER A 359 -31.58 -29.15 -1.75
N LYS A 360 -32.23 -28.38 -2.61
CA LYS A 360 -32.24 -28.57 -4.07
C LYS A 360 -31.46 -27.46 -4.72
N LEU A 361 -30.48 -27.82 -5.55
CA LEU A 361 -29.73 -26.90 -6.39
C LEU A 361 -30.21 -27.06 -7.83
N LEU A 362 -30.68 -25.97 -8.42
CA LEU A 362 -31.18 -25.90 -9.80
C LEU A 362 -30.08 -25.36 -10.71
N GLU A 363 -29.60 -26.20 -11.63
CA GLU A 363 -28.59 -25.85 -12.63
C GLU A 363 -29.19 -25.81 -14.04
N CYS A 364 -28.81 -24.77 -14.79
CA CYS A 364 -29.25 -24.63 -16.16
C CYS A 364 -28.45 -25.51 -17.13
N PRO A 365 -29.05 -25.89 -18.26
CA PRO A 365 -28.32 -26.50 -19.37
C PRO A 365 -27.09 -25.67 -19.79
N VAL A 366 -26.09 -26.35 -20.35
CA VAL A 366 -24.87 -25.71 -20.85
C VAL A 366 -25.23 -24.57 -21.82
N GLY A 367 -24.67 -23.38 -21.56
CA GLY A 367 -24.90 -22.18 -22.38
C GLY A 367 -26.21 -21.43 -22.08
N LYS A 368 -26.96 -21.85 -21.04
CA LYS A 368 -28.19 -21.19 -20.60
C LYS A 368 -28.08 -20.69 -19.15
N ALA A 369 -28.77 -19.59 -18.86
CA ALA A 369 -28.84 -18.98 -17.53
C ALA A 369 -30.09 -18.08 -17.40
N GLY A 370 -30.15 -17.29 -16.32
CA GLY A 370 -31.26 -16.39 -16.02
C GLY A 370 -32.45 -17.11 -15.40
N ALA A 371 -33.56 -16.39 -15.21
CA ALA A 371 -34.80 -16.99 -14.73
C ALA A 371 -35.31 -18.05 -15.72
N ASN A 372 -35.64 -19.24 -15.20
CA ASN A 372 -36.13 -20.39 -15.96
C ASN A 372 -35.17 -20.85 -17.09
N CYS A 373 -33.86 -20.62 -16.94
CA CYS A 373 -32.84 -21.01 -17.92
C CYS A 373 -33.08 -20.53 -19.36
N THR A 374 -33.77 -19.41 -19.55
CA THR A 374 -34.17 -18.94 -20.89
C THR A 374 -33.08 -18.12 -21.60
N ARG A 375 -32.16 -17.52 -20.83
CA ARG A 375 -31.17 -16.56 -21.33
C ARG A 375 -29.88 -17.23 -21.75
N GLU A 376 -29.14 -16.60 -22.64
CA GLU A 376 -27.85 -17.12 -23.10
C GLU A 376 -26.73 -16.79 -22.11
N MET A 377 -25.84 -17.77 -21.94
CA MET A 377 -24.66 -17.68 -21.09
C MET A 377 -23.44 -18.15 -21.87
N TYR A 378 -22.38 -17.35 -21.83
CA TYR A 378 -21.14 -17.62 -22.55
C TYR A 378 -19.96 -17.75 -21.59
N ASN A 379 -19.28 -18.88 -21.63
CA ASN A 379 -18.01 -19.04 -20.93
C ASN A 379 -16.91 -18.34 -21.75
N LEU A 380 -16.14 -17.48 -21.11
CA LEU A 380 -15.05 -16.78 -21.73
C LEU A 380 -13.74 -17.52 -21.46
N GLN A 381 -13.03 -17.89 -22.52
CA GLN A 381 -11.72 -18.51 -22.45
C GLN A 381 -10.62 -17.44 -22.43
N THR A 382 -9.62 -17.69 -21.60
CA THR A 382 -8.42 -16.86 -21.50
C THR A 382 -7.53 -17.02 -22.74
N ALA A 383 -7.33 -15.93 -23.47
CA ALA A 383 -6.36 -15.80 -24.55
C ALA A 383 -5.17 -14.96 -24.07
N LEU A 384 -3.99 -15.58 -24.02
CA LEU A 384 -2.76 -14.90 -23.59
C LEU A 384 -2.34 -13.82 -24.58
N ARG A 385 -1.97 -12.64 -24.07
CA ARG A 385 -1.49 -11.55 -24.90
C ARG A 385 -0.03 -11.81 -25.32
N LYS A 386 0.27 -11.73 -26.62
CA LYS A 386 1.63 -11.93 -27.15
C LYS A 386 2.56 -10.80 -26.68
N GLY A 387 3.66 -11.15 -26.02
CA GLY A 387 4.70 -10.20 -25.59
C GLY A 387 4.39 -9.38 -24.33
N SER A 388 3.36 -9.75 -23.56
CA SER A 388 2.98 -9.08 -22.32
C SER A 388 3.59 -9.70 -21.06
N GLY A 389 3.52 -8.99 -19.94
CA GLY A 389 3.90 -9.52 -18.62
C GLY A 389 3.02 -10.69 -18.17
N TYR A 390 3.42 -11.38 -17.10
CA TYR A 390 2.67 -12.47 -16.47
C TYR A 390 1.19 -12.10 -16.30
N PHE A 391 0.27 -13.05 -16.48
CA PHE A 391 -1.18 -12.90 -16.27
C PHE A 391 -1.92 -11.82 -17.10
N GLU A 392 -1.31 -11.15 -18.07
CA GLU A 392 -2.06 -10.31 -19.02
C GLU A 392 -2.80 -11.17 -20.06
N SER A 393 -4.10 -10.96 -20.19
CA SER A 393 -4.95 -11.77 -21.06
C SER A 393 -6.19 -11.04 -21.55
N TYR A 394 -6.72 -11.52 -22.66
CA TYR A 394 -8.04 -11.20 -23.17
C TYR A 394 -8.99 -12.36 -22.87
N TYR A 395 -10.26 -12.07 -22.64
CA TYR A 395 -11.30 -13.08 -22.45
C TYR A 395 -12.22 -13.09 -23.66
N LEU A 396 -12.28 -14.24 -24.33
CA LEU A 396 -13.04 -14.43 -25.56
C LEU A 396 -14.13 -15.49 -25.38
N PRO A 397 -15.36 -15.28 -25.88
CA PRO A 397 -16.43 -16.25 -25.75
C PRO A 397 -16.11 -17.52 -26.54
N VAL A 398 -16.32 -18.68 -25.91
CA VAL A 398 -16.24 -19.97 -26.59
C VAL A 398 -17.51 -20.16 -27.42
N SER A 399 -17.48 -19.71 -28.67
CA SER A 399 -18.60 -19.82 -29.61
C SER A 399 -18.09 -19.89 -31.05
N GLU A 400 -18.67 -20.77 -31.87
CA GLU A 400 -18.35 -20.87 -33.32
C GLU A 400 -18.60 -19.55 -34.07
N LYS A 401 -19.39 -18.64 -33.49
CA LYS A 401 -19.79 -17.36 -34.08
C LYS A 401 -18.72 -16.26 -33.97
N VAL A 402 -17.65 -16.46 -33.22
CA VAL A 402 -16.64 -15.43 -32.93
C VAL A 402 -15.26 -15.91 -33.36
N SER A 403 -14.60 -15.15 -34.24
CA SER A 403 -13.21 -15.44 -34.61
C SER A 403 -12.25 -15.17 -33.44
N PRO A 404 -11.30 -16.07 -33.16
CA PRO A 404 -10.30 -15.91 -32.10
C PRO A 404 -9.20 -14.89 -32.44
N ASP A 405 -9.18 -14.32 -33.65
CA ASP A 405 -8.08 -13.47 -34.14
C ASP A 405 -8.08 -12.05 -33.55
N SER A 406 -9.13 -11.68 -32.80
CA SER A 406 -9.37 -10.33 -32.31
C SER A 406 -9.68 -10.32 -30.81
N ALA A 407 -9.09 -9.38 -30.07
CA ALA A 407 -9.38 -9.14 -28.66
C ALA A 407 -10.78 -8.55 -28.40
N ASN A 408 -11.41 -8.01 -29.44
CA ASN A 408 -12.77 -7.49 -29.39
C ASN A 408 -13.70 -8.49 -30.06
N PHE A 409 -14.86 -8.77 -29.45
CA PHE A 409 -15.87 -9.63 -30.04
C PHE A 409 -17.19 -8.87 -30.30
N PRO A 410 -17.90 -9.17 -31.41
CA PRO A 410 -19.17 -8.54 -31.74
C PRO A 410 -20.30 -9.09 -30.86
N LEU A 411 -21.06 -8.20 -30.21
CA LEU A 411 -22.17 -8.60 -29.34
C LEU A 411 -23.39 -9.02 -30.15
N ASP A 412 -23.65 -8.37 -31.29
CA ASP A 412 -24.91 -8.54 -32.03
C ASP A 412 -25.17 -10.00 -32.46
N SER A 413 -24.13 -10.83 -32.51
CA SER A 413 -24.19 -12.27 -32.80
C SER A 413 -24.47 -13.17 -31.59
N LEU A 414 -24.27 -12.64 -30.38
CA LEU A 414 -24.34 -13.31 -29.08
C LEU A 414 -25.52 -12.84 -28.23
N LEU A 415 -26.26 -11.84 -28.69
CA LEU A 415 -27.43 -11.32 -27.99
C LEU A 415 -28.63 -12.22 -28.23
N THR A 416 -29.34 -12.53 -27.14
CA THR A 416 -30.60 -13.27 -27.18
C THR A 416 -31.61 -12.54 -28.07
N ASN A 417 -32.16 -13.19 -29.10
CA ASN A 417 -33.25 -12.63 -29.90
C ASN A 417 -34.46 -12.34 -28.99
N SER A 418 -34.70 -11.08 -28.65
CA SER A 418 -35.95 -10.69 -28.01
C SER A 418 -37.06 -10.79 -29.06
N SER A 419 -37.86 -11.85 -29.02
CA SER A 419 -39.20 -11.78 -29.60
C SER A 419 -39.91 -10.58 -28.99
N LEU A 420 -40.55 -9.78 -29.84
CA LEU A 420 -41.15 -8.45 -29.61
C LEU A 420 -42.22 -8.37 -28.48
N HIS A 421 -42.33 -9.38 -27.62
CA HIS A 421 -43.42 -9.60 -26.67
C HIS A 421 -42.99 -9.92 -25.24
N GLY A 422 -41.71 -9.77 -24.88
CA GLY A 422 -41.23 -9.92 -23.50
C GLY A 422 -41.19 -8.58 -22.75
N GLU A 423 -41.52 -8.59 -21.46
CA GLU A 423 -41.41 -7.40 -20.59
C GLU A 423 -39.99 -6.79 -20.63
N PRO A 424 -39.87 -5.45 -20.57
CA PRO A 424 -38.60 -4.73 -20.73
C PRO A 424 -37.54 -5.04 -19.65
N ASP A 425 -37.94 -5.60 -18.50
CA ASP A 425 -37.06 -5.78 -17.34
C ASP A 425 -36.21 -7.06 -17.34
N GLU A 426 -36.37 -7.95 -18.32
CA GLU A 426 -35.86 -9.33 -18.22
C GLU A 426 -34.85 -9.76 -19.29
N THR A 427 -34.41 -8.89 -20.20
CA THR A 427 -33.48 -9.29 -21.27
C THR A 427 -32.01 -9.22 -20.81
N TRP A 428 -31.46 -10.38 -20.45
CA TRP A 428 -30.08 -10.53 -19.98
C TRP A 428 -29.26 -11.41 -20.92
N THR A 429 -27.97 -11.11 -21.03
CA THR A 429 -26.95 -12.01 -21.60
C THR A 429 -25.81 -12.12 -20.60
N TYR A 430 -25.41 -13.35 -20.26
CA TYR A 430 -24.43 -13.60 -19.20
C TYR A 430 -23.08 -14.04 -19.77
N PHE A 431 -22.00 -13.61 -19.14
CA PHE A 431 -20.63 -14.03 -19.42
C PHE A 431 -19.96 -14.48 -18.14
N ILE A 432 -19.33 -15.64 -18.17
CA ILE A 432 -18.57 -16.18 -17.02
C ILE A 432 -17.10 -16.24 -17.39
N LEU A 433 -16.24 -15.82 -16.47
CA LEU A 433 -14.79 -15.95 -16.60
C LEU A 433 -14.16 -16.31 -15.26
N ASP A 434 -13.00 -16.96 -15.31
CA ASP A 434 -12.21 -17.30 -14.14
C ASP A 434 -10.92 -16.49 -14.09
N ILE A 435 -10.69 -15.81 -12.97
CA ILE A 435 -9.43 -15.14 -12.68
C ILE A 435 -8.45 -16.17 -12.08
N PRO A 436 -7.27 -16.38 -12.68
CA PRO A 436 -6.33 -17.40 -12.22
C PRO A 436 -5.73 -17.04 -10.85
N ARG A 437 -5.36 -18.08 -10.09
CA ARG A 437 -4.68 -17.92 -8.79
C ARG A 437 -3.39 -17.13 -8.93
N GLY A 438 -3.14 -16.19 -8.02
CA GLY A 438 -1.93 -15.34 -8.03
C GLY A 438 -1.98 -14.15 -8.99
N ALA A 439 -3.06 -14.01 -9.76
CA ALA A 439 -3.34 -12.82 -10.56
C ALA A 439 -4.14 -11.74 -9.79
N ALA A 440 -4.46 -11.99 -8.53
CA ALA A 440 -5.02 -11.00 -7.63
C ALA A 440 -4.08 -9.79 -7.54
N GLY A 441 -4.59 -8.59 -7.80
CA GLY A 441 -3.75 -7.38 -7.96
C GLY A 441 -3.49 -6.96 -9.41
N GLY A 442 -4.02 -7.71 -10.38
CA GLY A 442 -4.35 -7.19 -11.71
C GLY A 442 -5.70 -6.46 -11.73
N ASN A 443 -6.00 -5.80 -12.84
CA ASN A 443 -7.21 -5.00 -13.02
C ASN A 443 -8.00 -5.53 -14.22
N ILE A 444 -9.31 -5.72 -14.08
CA ILE A 444 -10.14 -6.06 -15.24
C ILE A 444 -10.53 -4.77 -15.95
N HIS A 445 -10.39 -4.77 -17.26
CA HIS A 445 -10.73 -3.66 -18.13
C HIS A 445 -11.86 -4.10 -19.05
N ILE A 446 -12.97 -3.35 -18.99
CA ILE A 446 -14.16 -3.63 -19.79
C ILE A 446 -14.40 -2.43 -20.70
N ARG A 447 -14.43 -2.69 -22.00
CA ARG A 447 -14.77 -1.70 -23.01
C ARG A 447 -15.92 -2.18 -23.87
N LEU A 448 -16.83 -1.26 -24.14
CA LEU A 448 -17.91 -1.43 -25.10
C LEU A 448 -17.85 -0.26 -26.07
N ALA A 449 -17.84 -0.53 -27.37
CA ALA A 449 -17.86 0.50 -28.41
C ALA A 449 -18.93 0.14 -29.43
N SER A 450 -19.75 1.12 -29.80
CA SER A 450 -20.81 0.97 -30.80
C SER A 450 -20.83 2.17 -31.73
N ASP A 451 -21.31 1.98 -32.96
CA ASP A 451 -21.56 3.07 -33.91
C ASP A 451 -22.79 3.90 -33.51
N ALA A 452 -23.63 3.37 -32.61
CA ALA A 452 -24.82 4.02 -32.09
C ALA A 452 -24.75 4.21 -30.56
N LYS A 453 -25.80 4.82 -30.00
CA LYS A 453 -25.97 4.93 -28.55
C LYS A 453 -26.07 3.54 -27.93
N ILE A 454 -25.25 3.29 -26.93
CA ILE A 454 -25.22 2.05 -26.16
C ILE A 454 -26.45 2.02 -25.26
N ASN A 455 -27.32 1.04 -25.49
CA ASN A 455 -28.53 0.80 -24.70
C ASN A 455 -28.38 -0.45 -23.82
N TYR A 456 -27.21 -0.60 -23.21
CA TYR A 456 -26.89 -1.73 -22.34
C TYR A 456 -26.40 -1.25 -20.98
N GLU A 457 -26.79 -2.00 -19.96
CA GLU A 457 -26.23 -1.87 -18.61
C GLU A 457 -25.38 -3.11 -18.31
N ILE A 458 -24.28 -2.92 -17.59
CA ILE A 458 -23.32 -3.98 -17.27
C ILE A 458 -23.30 -4.17 -15.77
N TYR A 459 -23.51 -5.40 -15.32
CA TYR A 459 -23.42 -5.81 -13.92
C TYR A 459 -22.34 -6.88 -13.76
N ALA A 460 -21.65 -6.87 -12.63
CA ALA A 460 -20.60 -7.82 -12.30
C ALA A 460 -20.83 -8.37 -10.88
N ARG A 461 -20.60 -9.66 -10.69
CA ARG A 461 -20.70 -10.33 -9.40
C ARG A 461 -19.63 -11.42 -9.26
N PHE A 462 -19.00 -11.46 -8.10
CA PHE A 462 -18.02 -12.47 -7.72
C PHE A 462 -18.73 -13.73 -7.19
N GLY A 463 -18.31 -14.88 -7.72
CA GLY A 463 -18.82 -16.19 -7.35
C GLY A 463 -20.23 -16.50 -7.86
N GLY A 464 -20.93 -15.62 -8.58
CA GLY A 464 -22.28 -15.92 -9.06
C GLY A 464 -22.74 -15.00 -10.18
N LEU A 465 -23.95 -15.22 -10.69
CA LEU A 465 -24.52 -14.34 -11.71
C LEU A 465 -25.12 -13.08 -11.08
N PRO A 466 -24.94 -11.91 -11.72
CA PRO A 466 -25.58 -10.70 -11.27
C PRO A 466 -27.08 -10.67 -11.61
N SER A 467 -27.84 -9.98 -10.78
CA SER A 467 -29.25 -9.63 -10.99
C SER A 467 -29.50 -8.18 -10.57
N LEU A 468 -30.71 -7.66 -10.78
CA LEU A 468 -31.08 -6.31 -10.30
C LEU A 468 -31.00 -6.18 -8.77
N THR A 469 -31.17 -7.28 -8.04
CA THR A 469 -31.16 -7.33 -6.58
C THR A 469 -29.81 -7.76 -6.00
N SER A 470 -28.90 -8.31 -6.81
CA SER A 470 -27.62 -8.82 -6.34
C SER A 470 -26.49 -8.59 -7.34
N TRP A 471 -25.59 -7.68 -7.02
CA TRP A 471 -24.42 -7.30 -7.82
C TRP A 471 -23.31 -6.72 -6.92
N ASP A 472 -22.05 -6.81 -7.37
CA ASP A 472 -20.90 -6.19 -6.67
C ASP A 472 -20.49 -4.86 -7.33
N TYR A 473 -20.52 -4.80 -8.67
CA TYR A 473 -20.28 -3.58 -9.44
C TYR A 473 -21.28 -3.47 -10.59
N TYR A 474 -21.65 -2.25 -10.97
CA TYR A 474 -22.51 -2.02 -12.12
C TYR A 474 -22.21 -0.70 -12.83
N PHE A 475 -22.58 -0.65 -14.10
CA PHE A 475 -22.60 0.55 -14.93
C PHE A 475 -23.93 0.58 -15.70
N ALA A 476 -24.79 1.55 -15.40
CA ALA A 476 -26.01 1.79 -16.17
C ALA A 476 -25.89 3.04 -17.04
N ASN A 477 -25.45 4.16 -16.45
CA ASN A 477 -25.12 5.38 -17.17
C ASN A 477 -24.05 6.17 -16.39
N LYS A 478 -23.64 7.34 -16.89
CA LYS A 478 -22.61 8.18 -16.23
C LYS A 478 -22.97 8.61 -14.81
N THR A 479 -24.26 8.80 -14.52
CA THR A 479 -24.75 9.30 -13.22
C THR A 479 -25.19 8.18 -12.28
N SER A 480 -25.45 6.98 -12.80
CA SER A 480 -25.90 5.77 -12.11
C SER A 480 -24.96 4.63 -12.48
N SER A 481 -23.92 4.51 -11.67
CA SER A 481 -22.90 3.48 -11.76
C SER A 481 -22.22 3.32 -10.40
N SER A 482 -21.36 2.33 -10.25
CA SER A 482 -20.52 2.17 -9.06
C SER A 482 -19.39 3.21 -8.94
N VAL A 483 -19.49 4.35 -9.64
CA VAL A 483 -18.57 5.49 -9.49
C VAL A 483 -18.62 5.98 -8.04
N GLY A 484 -17.45 6.03 -7.40
CA GLY A 484 -17.31 6.29 -5.97
C GLY A 484 -17.03 5.04 -5.13
N SER A 485 -17.13 3.83 -5.69
CA SER A 485 -16.55 2.63 -5.07
C SER A 485 -15.03 2.65 -5.22
N MET A 486 -14.30 2.25 -4.17
CA MET A 486 -12.81 2.28 -4.14
C MET A 486 -12.15 1.40 -5.21
N PHE A 487 -12.87 0.43 -5.77
CA PHE A 487 -12.33 -0.51 -6.75
C PHE A 487 -12.98 -0.39 -8.12
N PHE A 488 -13.80 0.63 -8.35
CA PHE A 488 -14.44 0.86 -9.64
C PHE A 488 -14.03 2.23 -10.16
N ASN A 489 -13.37 2.27 -11.32
CA ASN A 489 -13.02 3.52 -11.96
C ASN A 489 -13.59 3.61 -13.38
N LEU A 490 -14.38 4.66 -13.62
CA LEU A 490 -14.98 4.96 -14.92
C LEU A 490 -14.11 5.98 -15.66
N TYR A 491 -13.65 5.62 -16.86
CA TYR A 491 -12.93 6.55 -17.73
C TYR A 491 -13.89 7.28 -18.67
N ASN A 492 -13.35 8.00 -19.66
CA ASN A 492 -14.10 8.83 -20.61
C ASN A 492 -15.07 7.97 -21.44
N SER A 493 -16.22 7.68 -20.83
CA SER A 493 -17.37 7.07 -21.45
C SER A 493 -18.10 8.15 -22.23
N SER A 494 -18.62 7.81 -23.40
CA SER A 494 -19.51 8.62 -24.21
C SER A 494 -20.79 7.83 -24.43
N GLU A 495 -21.80 8.41 -25.06
CA GLU A 495 -23.05 7.68 -25.33
C GLU A 495 -22.83 6.43 -26.20
N ASN A 496 -21.75 6.40 -26.97
CA ASN A 496 -21.35 5.31 -27.86
C ASN A 496 -20.14 4.51 -27.36
N LYS A 497 -19.57 4.83 -26.19
CA LYS A 497 -18.41 4.14 -25.62
C LYS A 497 -18.52 3.98 -24.10
N VAL A 498 -18.39 2.76 -23.61
CA VAL A 498 -18.23 2.46 -22.18
C VAL A 498 -16.80 1.98 -21.94
N ASP A 499 -16.15 2.50 -20.91
CA ASP A 499 -14.74 2.24 -20.61
C ASP A 499 -14.52 2.37 -19.09
N PHE A 500 -14.38 1.23 -18.40
CA PHE A 500 -14.17 1.21 -16.96
C PHE A 500 -13.27 0.05 -16.53
N TYR A 501 -12.74 0.18 -15.31
CA TYR A 501 -11.91 -0.82 -14.67
C TYR A 501 -12.50 -1.27 -13.34
N ILE A 502 -12.37 -2.56 -13.04
CA ILE A 502 -12.48 -3.08 -11.67
C ILE A 502 -11.06 -3.35 -11.18
N LEU A 503 -10.64 -2.59 -10.17
CA LEU A 503 -9.27 -2.55 -9.66
C LEU A 503 -9.00 -3.68 -8.67
N TYR A 504 -7.80 -4.26 -8.75
CA TYR A 504 -7.34 -5.36 -7.88
C TYR A 504 -8.42 -6.43 -7.71
N ILE A 505 -8.73 -7.08 -8.84
CA ILE A 505 -9.82 -8.06 -8.93
C ILE A 505 -9.51 -9.30 -8.09
N ARG A 506 -10.57 -9.92 -7.52
CA ARG A 506 -10.48 -11.16 -6.74
C ARG A 506 -10.23 -12.36 -7.63
N GLU A 507 -9.40 -13.30 -7.14
CA GLU A 507 -9.21 -14.59 -7.81
C GLU A 507 -10.45 -15.48 -7.67
N GLY A 508 -10.78 -16.25 -8.71
CA GLY A 508 -11.98 -17.08 -8.79
C GLY A 508 -12.96 -16.67 -9.90
N THR A 509 -14.17 -17.23 -9.84
CA THR A 509 -15.19 -17.09 -10.89
C THR A 509 -15.93 -15.76 -10.78
N TRP A 510 -16.07 -15.07 -11.91
CA TRP A 510 -16.82 -13.83 -12.06
C TRP A 510 -17.92 -13.98 -13.09
N GLY A 511 -19.12 -13.54 -12.73
CA GLY A 511 -20.27 -13.42 -13.62
C GLY A 511 -20.49 -11.97 -14.05
N PHE A 512 -20.58 -11.74 -15.35
CA PHE A 512 -20.96 -10.47 -15.95
C PHE A 512 -22.33 -10.60 -16.62
N GLY A 513 -23.25 -9.70 -16.32
CA GLY A 513 -24.58 -9.65 -16.92
C GLY A 513 -24.74 -8.37 -17.72
N LEU A 514 -25.08 -8.53 -18.99
CA LEU A 514 -25.45 -7.44 -19.88
C LEU A 514 -26.97 -7.36 -19.95
N ARG A 515 -27.56 -6.28 -19.42
CA ARG A 515 -28.99 -6.01 -19.50
C ARG A 515 -29.29 -5.11 -20.69
N HIS A 516 -30.25 -5.51 -21.52
CA HIS A 516 -30.66 -4.73 -22.69
C HIS A 516 -31.85 -3.83 -22.36
N LEU A 517 -31.74 -2.53 -22.68
CA LEU A 517 -32.81 -1.57 -22.47
C LEU A 517 -33.62 -1.44 -23.76
N ASN A 518 -34.83 -2.02 -23.76
CA ASN A 518 -35.72 -1.95 -24.92
C ASN A 518 -36.21 -0.50 -25.08
N THR A 519 -35.77 0.20 -26.11
CA THR A 519 -36.13 1.61 -26.31
C THR A 519 -37.52 1.70 -26.94
N THR A 520 -38.57 1.77 -26.12
CA THR A 520 -39.93 2.10 -26.54
C THR A 520 -40.04 3.60 -26.88
N SER A 521 -39.23 4.08 -27.82
CA SER A 521 -39.24 5.47 -28.28
C SER A 521 -38.83 5.56 -29.74
N GLY A 522 -39.83 5.61 -30.62
CA GLY A 522 -39.64 5.94 -32.03
C GLY A 522 -39.68 4.75 -32.98
N VAL A 523 -40.78 3.98 -32.95
CA VAL A 523 -41.24 3.29 -34.17
C VAL A 523 -41.54 4.37 -35.21
N SER A 524 -40.52 4.77 -35.96
CA SER A 524 -40.77 5.08 -37.36
C SER A 524 -41.21 3.77 -37.98
N LYS A 525 -42.50 3.69 -38.32
CA LYS A 525 -43.02 2.65 -39.20
C LYS A 525 -42.16 2.68 -40.47
N PHE A 526 -41.18 1.79 -40.59
CA PHE A 526 -40.60 1.49 -41.90
C PHE A 526 -41.22 0.21 -42.41
N GLN A 527 -42.26 0.47 -43.20
CA GLN A 527 -43.00 -0.41 -44.06
C GLN A 527 -42.09 -1.42 -44.75
N THR A 528 -42.49 -2.68 -44.67
CA THR A 528 -41.99 -3.78 -45.50
C THR A 528 -42.11 -3.38 -46.99
N THR A 529 -40.98 -3.17 -47.65
CA THR A 529 -40.77 -3.50 -49.08
C THR A 529 -39.29 -3.31 -49.41
N THR A 530 -38.62 -4.43 -49.70
CA THR A 530 -37.50 -4.63 -50.63
C THR A 530 -36.42 -3.56 -50.84
N THR A 531 -35.17 -4.04 -50.82
CA THR A 531 -33.93 -3.48 -51.39
C THR A 531 -33.30 -2.25 -50.73
N SER A 532 -32.33 -2.51 -49.85
CA SER A 532 -31.00 -1.86 -49.73
C SER A 532 -30.54 -1.90 -48.26
N GLY A 533 -29.25 -2.15 -48.03
CA GLY A 533 -28.70 -2.62 -46.76
C GLY A 533 -29.05 -1.77 -45.53
N VAL A 534 -29.73 -2.39 -44.57
CA VAL A 534 -29.82 -1.88 -43.20
C VAL A 534 -28.50 -2.20 -42.52
N SER A 535 -27.66 -1.18 -42.29
CA SER A 535 -26.46 -1.32 -41.47
C SER A 535 -26.89 -1.74 -40.06
N LYS A 536 -26.72 -3.03 -39.71
CA LYS A 536 -26.80 -3.47 -38.32
C LYS A 536 -25.71 -2.71 -37.56
N PHE A 537 -26.10 -1.92 -36.57
CA PHE A 537 -25.14 -1.24 -35.70
C PHE A 537 -24.23 -2.29 -35.08
N GLN A 538 -22.91 -2.14 -35.25
CA GLN A 538 -21.96 -3.12 -34.76
C GLN A 538 -21.50 -2.71 -33.36
N THR A 539 -21.94 -3.44 -32.34
CA THR A 539 -21.46 -3.25 -30.97
C THR A 539 -20.37 -4.26 -30.69
N THR A 540 -19.23 -3.80 -30.16
CA THR A 540 -18.08 -4.64 -29.82
C THR A 540 -17.74 -4.51 -28.34
N MET A 541 -17.44 -5.64 -27.70
CA MET A 541 -17.00 -5.71 -26.31
C MET A 541 -15.58 -6.28 -26.25
N SER A 542 -14.80 -5.78 -25.30
CA SER A 542 -13.53 -6.37 -24.93
C SER A 542 -13.45 -6.46 -23.41
N ILE A 543 -13.13 -7.65 -22.91
CA ILE A 543 -12.82 -7.90 -21.50
C ILE A 543 -11.37 -8.37 -21.44
N SER A 544 -10.56 -7.70 -20.63
CA SER A 544 -9.14 -8.03 -20.49
C SER A 544 -8.67 -7.88 -19.07
N LEU A 545 -7.73 -8.73 -18.66
CA LEU A 545 -6.98 -8.58 -17.43
C LEU A 545 -5.68 -7.83 -17.74
N GLU A 546 -5.55 -6.63 -17.21
CA GLU A 546 -4.42 -5.72 -17.42
C GLU A 546 -3.67 -5.45 -16.12
N ARG A 547 -2.39 -5.06 -16.24
CA ARG A 547 -1.55 -4.71 -15.08
C ARG A 547 -1.82 -3.32 -14.56
N CYS A 548 -1.50 -2.28 -15.32
CA CYS A 548 -1.72 -0.89 -14.89
C CYS A 548 -2.80 -0.23 -15.75
N PRO A 549 -3.83 0.40 -15.14
CA PRO A 549 -4.87 1.10 -15.88
C PRO A 549 -4.27 2.15 -16.82
N ARG A 550 -4.70 2.15 -18.09
CA ARG A 550 -4.23 3.07 -19.14
C ARG A 550 -2.70 3.23 -19.23
N ARG A 551 -1.91 2.22 -18.83
CA ARG A 551 -0.44 2.31 -18.74
C ARG A 551 0.01 3.53 -17.90
N CYS A 552 -0.62 3.74 -16.74
CA CYS A 552 -0.34 4.84 -15.83
C CYS A 552 -0.56 6.23 -16.45
N SER A 553 -1.62 6.34 -17.26
CA SER A 553 -2.03 7.58 -17.94
C SER A 553 -0.93 8.28 -18.75
N SER A 554 0.16 7.58 -19.09
CA SER A 554 1.39 8.15 -19.68
C SER A 554 2.18 9.12 -18.79
N HIS A 555 1.81 9.22 -17.50
CA HIS A 555 2.44 10.08 -16.49
C HIS A 555 3.22 9.26 -15.45
N GLY A 556 3.69 8.07 -15.84
CA GLY A 556 4.36 7.15 -14.93
C GLY A 556 4.83 5.87 -15.61
N ARG A 557 5.41 4.98 -14.81
CA ARG A 557 5.84 3.64 -15.21
C ARG A 557 5.01 2.58 -14.50
N CYS A 558 4.63 1.54 -15.23
CA CYS A 558 3.94 0.39 -14.66
C CYS A 558 4.96 -0.60 -14.10
N ASP A 559 5.02 -0.68 -12.78
CA ASP A 559 5.89 -1.62 -12.08
C ASP A 559 5.09 -2.82 -11.59
N THR A 560 5.75 -3.97 -11.50
CA THR A 560 5.16 -5.21 -10.97
C THR A 560 6.02 -5.71 -9.82
N SER A 561 5.38 -6.11 -8.73
CA SER A 561 6.05 -6.70 -7.56
C SER A 561 5.31 -7.96 -7.13
N LEU A 562 6.02 -8.79 -6.40
CA LEU A 562 5.45 -9.94 -5.71
C LEU A 562 5.05 -9.55 -4.29
N ASP A 563 4.01 -10.21 -3.80
CA ASP A 563 3.70 -10.20 -2.39
C ASP A 563 4.81 -10.90 -1.58
N VAL A 564 4.74 -10.80 -0.26
CA VAL A 564 5.76 -11.40 0.63
C VAL A 564 5.88 -12.91 0.48
N SER A 565 4.77 -13.61 0.18
CA SER A 565 4.80 -15.06 -0.03
C SER A 565 5.41 -15.46 -1.38
N GLY A 566 5.53 -14.53 -2.33
CA GLY A 566 6.00 -14.80 -3.69
C GLY A 566 4.97 -15.51 -4.58
N LEU A 567 3.73 -15.64 -4.13
CA LEU A 567 2.67 -16.39 -4.80
C LEU A 567 1.74 -15.50 -5.63
N THR A 568 1.65 -14.20 -5.30
CA THR A 568 0.77 -13.26 -5.97
C THR A 568 1.54 -12.09 -6.56
N THR A 569 1.23 -11.80 -7.82
CA THR A 569 1.79 -10.66 -8.55
C THR A 569 0.82 -9.50 -8.55
N TYR A 570 1.26 -8.34 -8.05
CA TYR A 570 0.48 -7.10 -8.11
C TYR A 570 1.23 -6.05 -8.92
N SER A 571 0.46 -5.20 -9.60
CA SER A 571 0.98 -4.11 -10.40
C SER A 571 0.52 -2.76 -9.87
N TYR A 572 1.36 -1.76 -10.02
CA TYR A 572 1.09 -0.41 -9.57
C TYR A 572 1.80 0.61 -10.46
N CYS A 573 1.30 1.83 -10.43
CA CYS A 573 1.92 2.94 -11.14
C CYS A 573 2.91 3.69 -10.26
N SER A 574 4.14 3.81 -10.74
CA SER A 574 5.12 4.75 -10.23
C SER A 574 5.01 6.04 -11.03
N CYS A 575 4.40 7.07 -10.44
CA CYS A 575 4.09 8.31 -11.14
C CYS A 575 5.31 9.21 -11.29
N ASP A 576 5.26 10.11 -12.27
CA ASP A 576 6.20 11.21 -12.40
C ASP A 576 6.09 12.19 -11.22
N ARG A 577 6.78 13.32 -11.32
CA ARG A 577 6.87 14.29 -10.21
C ARG A 577 5.63 15.18 -10.12
N ASP A 578 4.87 15.30 -11.18
CA ASP A 578 3.79 16.27 -11.27
C ASP A 578 2.44 15.61 -11.05
N HIS A 579 2.37 14.28 -11.21
CA HIS A 579 1.15 13.49 -11.11
C HIS A 579 1.17 12.50 -9.94
N GLY A 580 -0.01 12.06 -9.55
CA GLY A 580 -0.24 11.05 -8.53
C GLY A 580 -1.56 10.32 -8.72
N GLY A 581 -1.92 9.51 -7.72
CA GLY A 581 -3.04 8.56 -7.81
C GLY A 581 -2.63 7.18 -8.31
N PHE A 582 -3.53 6.21 -8.22
CA PHE A 582 -3.26 4.81 -8.53
C PHE A 582 -2.90 4.58 -10.03
N ASP A 583 -3.33 5.47 -10.92
CA ASP A 583 -3.09 5.44 -12.36
C ASP A 583 -2.37 6.71 -12.90
N CYS A 584 -1.80 7.53 -12.00
CA CYS A 584 -1.12 8.79 -12.32
C CYS A 584 -1.96 9.80 -13.10
N SER A 585 -3.29 9.78 -12.94
CA SER A 585 -4.18 10.72 -13.63
C SER A 585 -4.36 12.06 -12.90
N ILE A 586 -3.99 12.14 -11.61
CA ILE A 586 -4.24 13.33 -10.79
C ILE A 586 -3.01 14.24 -10.86
N GLU A 587 -3.17 15.43 -11.46
CA GLU A 587 -2.15 16.49 -11.42
C GLU A 587 -2.05 17.06 -10.00
N LEU A 588 -0.90 16.85 -9.35
CA LEU A 588 -0.59 17.32 -8.00
C LEU A 588 0.21 18.63 -8.03
N VAL A 589 1.06 18.80 -9.03
CA VAL A 589 1.85 20.01 -9.25
C VAL A 589 1.57 20.48 -10.66
N SER A 590 1.07 21.71 -10.79
CA SER A 590 0.82 22.27 -12.11
C SER A 590 2.12 22.54 -12.85
N HIS A 591 2.09 22.52 -14.18
CA HIS A 591 3.27 22.87 -15.00
C HIS A 591 3.87 24.22 -14.61
N HIS A 592 3.05 25.24 -14.33
CA HIS A 592 3.53 26.53 -13.83
C HIS A 592 4.18 26.42 -12.45
N GLY A 593 3.63 25.59 -11.56
CA GLY A 593 4.21 25.31 -10.25
C GLY A 593 5.59 24.64 -10.37
N HIS A 594 5.72 23.64 -11.23
CA HIS A 594 6.99 22.94 -11.49
C HIS A 594 8.08 23.89 -12.00
N VAL A 595 7.72 24.78 -12.94
CA VAL A 595 8.64 25.80 -13.45
C VAL A 595 9.13 26.72 -12.33
N TRP A 596 8.24 27.21 -11.46
CA TRP A 596 8.65 28.02 -10.31
C TRP A 596 9.56 27.26 -9.35
N GLN A 597 9.19 26.03 -8.96
CA GLN A 597 10.02 25.18 -8.10
C GLN A 597 11.42 25.01 -8.68
N SER A 598 11.51 24.76 -9.99
CA SER A 598 12.78 24.64 -10.72
C SER A 598 13.58 25.94 -10.69
N ILE A 599 12.95 27.08 -10.97
CA ILE A 599 13.62 28.39 -10.94
C ILE A 599 14.16 28.69 -9.54
N PHE A 600 13.37 28.50 -8.48
CA PHE A 600 13.82 28.80 -7.12
C PHE A 600 15.02 27.94 -6.70
N LEU A 601 14.97 26.62 -6.94
CA LEU A 601 16.04 25.70 -6.57
C LEU A 601 17.31 25.91 -7.38
N ILE A 602 17.21 26.16 -8.69
CA ILE A 602 18.38 26.35 -9.55
C ILE A 602 18.96 27.76 -9.38
N ALA A 603 18.13 28.81 -9.43
CA ALA A 603 18.60 30.20 -9.41
C ALA A 603 19.14 30.63 -8.04
N SER A 604 18.65 30.05 -6.94
CA SER A 604 19.19 30.33 -5.59
C SER A 604 20.69 30.03 -5.48
N ASN A 605 21.19 29.04 -6.22
CA ASN A 605 22.61 28.68 -6.28
C ASN A 605 23.50 29.75 -6.95
N ALA A 606 22.93 30.68 -7.72
CA ALA A 606 23.66 31.81 -8.25
C ALA A 606 24.23 32.73 -7.15
N ALA A 607 23.70 32.65 -5.91
CA ALA A 607 24.26 33.36 -4.76
C ALA A 607 25.73 33.01 -4.49
N ALA A 608 26.20 31.82 -4.92
CA ALA A 608 27.61 31.41 -4.84
C ALA A 608 28.56 32.35 -5.64
N ALA A 609 28.03 33.08 -6.62
CA ALA A 609 28.81 34.06 -7.38
C ALA A 609 29.33 35.20 -6.50
N LEU A 610 28.63 35.56 -5.42
CA LEU A 610 29.03 36.65 -4.52
C LEU A 610 30.37 36.35 -3.80
N PRO A 611 30.50 35.26 -3.01
CA PRO A 611 31.78 34.92 -2.38
C PRO A 611 32.85 34.56 -3.43
N ALA A 612 32.50 33.93 -4.55
CA ALA A 612 33.44 33.62 -5.62
C ALA A 612 34.07 34.87 -6.24
N PHE A 613 33.24 35.87 -6.58
CA PHE A 613 33.71 37.13 -7.14
C PHE A 613 34.64 37.88 -6.16
N TRP A 614 34.29 37.90 -4.87
CA TRP A 614 35.13 38.53 -3.86
C TRP A 614 36.45 37.79 -3.66
N ALA A 615 36.44 36.45 -3.60
CA ALA A 615 37.65 35.64 -3.51
C ALA A 615 38.58 35.91 -4.70
N LEU A 616 38.04 35.99 -5.91
CA LEU A 616 38.80 36.33 -7.12
C LEU A 616 39.41 37.73 -7.04
N ARG A 617 38.64 38.74 -6.59
CA ARG A 617 39.12 40.11 -6.37
C ARG A 617 40.30 40.15 -5.38
N GLN A 618 40.30 39.28 -4.38
CA GLN A 618 41.34 39.17 -3.37
C GLN A 618 42.48 38.20 -3.77
N LYS A 619 42.47 37.70 -5.01
CA LYS A 619 43.44 36.73 -5.57
C LYS A 619 43.52 35.40 -4.79
N ALA A 620 42.44 35.03 -4.11
CA ALA A 620 42.30 33.76 -3.39
C ALA A 620 41.77 32.68 -4.35
N LEU A 621 42.67 32.09 -5.14
CA LEU A 621 42.32 31.21 -6.26
C LEU A 621 41.66 29.89 -5.83
N ALA A 622 42.11 29.30 -4.71
CA ALA A 622 41.55 28.03 -4.23
C ALA A 622 40.09 28.21 -3.81
N GLU A 623 39.82 29.26 -3.02
CA GLU A 623 38.49 29.61 -2.54
C GLU A 623 37.57 30.01 -3.70
N TRP A 624 38.08 30.76 -4.68
CA TRP A 624 37.32 31.09 -5.89
C TRP A 624 36.85 29.84 -6.63
N ILE A 625 37.75 28.88 -6.90
CA ILE A 625 37.39 27.62 -7.56
C ILE A 625 36.37 26.84 -6.73
N ILE A 626 36.55 26.77 -5.41
CA ILE A 626 35.63 26.04 -4.52
C ILE A 626 34.22 26.66 -4.56
N PHE A 627 34.08 27.98 -4.40
CA PHE A 627 32.75 28.61 -4.45
C PHE A 627 32.09 28.51 -5.82
N THR A 628 32.84 28.70 -6.91
CA THR A 628 32.31 28.56 -8.27
C THR A 628 31.89 27.13 -8.56
N SER A 629 32.73 26.15 -8.23
CA SER A 629 32.39 24.73 -8.43
C SER A 629 31.22 24.29 -7.55
N SER A 630 31.14 24.75 -6.30
CA SER A 630 30.02 24.49 -5.39
C SER A 630 28.68 24.99 -5.97
N GLY A 631 28.62 26.24 -6.42
CA GLY A 631 27.40 26.80 -7.02
C GLY A 631 26.97 26.10 -8.30
N ILE A 632 27.92 25.77 -9.18
CA ILE A 632 27.64 25.06 -10.44
C ILE A 632 27.17 23.62 -10.17
N ALA A 633 27.91 22.87 -9.35
CA ALA A 633 27.57 21.49 -9.03
C ALA A 633 26.19 21.41 -8.33
N SER A 634 25.92 22.31 -7.41
CA SER A 634 24.62 22.41 -6.73
C SER A 634 23.50 22.78 -7.70
N GLY A 635 23.70 23.78 -8.56
CA GLY A 635 22.70 24.16 -9.57
C GLY A 635 22.36 23.02 -10.54
N ILE A 636 23.37 22.27 -11.00
CA ILE A 636 23.17 21.09 -11.86
C ILE A 636 22.48 19.96 -11.09
N TYR A 637 22.86 19.74 -9.83
CA TYR A 637 22.21 18.76 -8.96
C TYR A 637 20.72 19.09 -8.79
N HIS A 638 20.38 20.34 -8.48
CA HIS A 638 18.99 20.77 -8.30
C HIS A 638 18.20 20.76 -9.60
N ALA A 639 18.82 21.04 -10.76
CA ALA A 639 18.22 20.83 -12.07
C ALA A 639 17.86 19.35 -12.31
N CYS A 640 18.71 18.44 -11.83
CA CYS A 640 18.44 17.02 -11.88
C CYS A 640 17.38 16.59 -10.85
N ASP A 641 17.43 17.13 -9.63
CA ASP A 641 16.47 16.86 -8.56
C ASP A 641 15.04 17.15 -9.02
N VAL A 642 14.77 18.31 -9.62
CA VAL A 642 13.44 18.66 -10.13
C VAL A 642 13.06 17.93 -11.43
N GLY A 643 13.96 17.13 -12.00
CA GLY A 643 13.71 16.32 -13.21
C GLY A 643 13.85 17.06 -14.53
N THR A 644 14.46 18.26 -14.55
CA THR A 644 14.64 19.05 -15.78
C THR A 644 15.84 18.58 -16.61
N TRP A 645 17.01 18.38 -15.99
CA TRP A 645 18.23 17.98 -16.68
C TRP A 645 19.22 17.26 -15.76
N CYS A 646 19.61 16.03 -16.14
CA CYS A 646 20.53 15.18 -15.38
C CYS A 646 21.73 14.75 -16.25
N PRO A 647 22.85 15.49 -16.25
CA PRO A 647 24.02 15.12 -17.07
C PRO A 647 24.82 13.92 -16.51
N LEU A 648 24.72 13.66 -15.21
CA LEU A 648 25.38 12.55 -14.51
C LEU A 648 24.38 11.81 -13.62
N GLY A 649 24.75 10.63 -13.13
CA GLY A 649 23.94 9.88 -12.18
C GLY A 649 23.63 10.71 -10.93
N PHE A 650 22.39 10.64 -10.45
CA PHE A 650 21.91 11.43 -9.31
C PHE A 650 22.81 11.33 -8.07
N GLY A 651 23.28 10.12 -7.73
CA GLY A 651 24.18 9.93 -6.58
C GLY A 651 25.53 10.64 -6.71
N VAL A 652 26.04 10.81 -7.94
CA VAL A 652 27.29 11.55 -8.20
C VAL A 652 27.05 13.05 -8.04
N LEU A 653 25.94 13.56 -8.60
CA LEU A 653 25.57 14.98 -8.47
C LEU A 653 25.30 15.35 -7.02
N GLN A 654 24.59 14.49 -6.28
CA GLN A 654 24.34 14.66 -4.86
C GLN A 654 25.65 14.67 -4.06
N PHE A 655 26.55 13.74 -4.33
CA PHE A 655 27.86 13.71 -3.69
C PHE A 655 28.63 15.02 -3.91
N MET A 656 28.67 15.52 -5.16
CA MET A 656 29.36 16.76 -5.51
C MET A 656 28.76 17.99 -4.83
N ASP A 657 27.42 18.09 -4.77
CA ASP A 657 26.72 19.17 -4.07
C ASP A 657 27.11 19.25 -2.59
N PHE A 658 26.99 18.13 -1.86
CA PHE A 658 27.32 18.10 -0.44
C PHE A 658 28.82 18.27 -0.18
N TRP A 659 29.69 17.61 -0.94
CA TRP A 659 31.13 17.68 -0.74
C TRP A 659 31.68 19.08 -0.97
N LEU A 660 31.31 19.73 -2.08
CA LEU A 660 31.77 21.08 -2.40
C LEU A 660 31.16 22.12 -1.46
N SER A 661 29.92 21.93 -1.00
CA SER A 661 29.31 22.77 0.03
C SER A 661 30.07 22.69 1.36
N PHE A 662 30.47 21.48 1.80
CA PHE A 662 31.31 21.33 3.00
C PHE A 662 32.68 21.99 2.84
N MET A 663 33.29 21.85 1.67
CA MET A 663 34.54 22.54 1.34
C MET A 663 34.37 24.06 1.37
N ALA A 664 33.30 24.60 0.80
CA ALA A 664 33.02 26.03 0.77
C ALA A 664 32.89 26.62 2.20
N VAL A 665 32.20 25.91 3.10
CA VAL A 665 32.08 26.32 4.51
C VAL A 665 33.45 26.36 5.19
N VAL A 666 34.25 25.29 5.09
CA VAL A 666 35.57 25.25 5.74
C VAL A 666 36.53 26.26 5.12
N SER A 667 36.51 26.42 3.80
CA SER A 667 37.33 27.40 3.09
C SER A 667 37.01 28.84 3.49
N THR A 668 35.75 29.17 3.83
CA THR A 668 35.42 30.47 4.45
C THR A 668 36.22 30.69 5.73
N PHE A 669 36.31 29.70 6.62
CA PHE A 669 37.08 29.82 7.87
C PHE A 669 38.59 29.85 7.64
N VAL A 670 39.10 29.03 6.72
CA VAL A 670 40.52 29.03 6.33
C VAL A 670 40.93 30.39 5.76
N TYR A 671 40.07 31.01 4.94
CA TYR A 671 40.30 32.34 4.39
C TYR A 671 40.37 33.44 5.47
N LEU A 672 39.53 33.36 6.51
CA LEU A 672 39.58 34.28 7.66
C LEU A 672 40.85 34.08 8.52
N GLY A 673 41.39 32.86 8.51
CA GLY A 673 42.65 32.50 9.15
C GLY A 673 43.87 33.20 8.54
N THR A 674 44.90 33.37 9.37
CA THR A 674 46.23 33.89 9.01
C THR A 674 47.21 32.73 8.89
N LEU A 675 46.90 31.83 7.95
CA LEU A 675 47.72 30.66 7.66
C LEU A 675 48.70 30.99 6.54
N ASP A 676 49.91 30.45 6.62
CA ASP A 676 50.85 30.45 5.49
C ASP A 676 50.29 29.66 4.31
N GLU A 677 50.68 29.99 3.08
CA GLU A 677 50.17 29.35 1.87
C GLU A 677 50.45 27.84 1.83
N GLY A 678 51.58 27.39 2.39
CA GLY A 678 51.87 25.96 2.53
C GLY A 678 50.88 25.26 3.47
N LEU A 679 50.60 25.88 4.62
CA LEU A 679 49.67 25.33 5.61
C LEU A 679 48.21 25.36 5.13
N LYS A 680 47.79 26.40 4.38
CA LYS A 680 46.47 26.45 3.74
C LYS A 680 46.25 25.28 2.79
N ARG A 681 47.24 24.96 1.94
CA ARG A 681 47.17 23.82 1.01
C ARG A 681 47.04 22.49 1.76
N ALA A 682 47.82 22.32 2.83
CA ALA A 682 47.74 21.12 3.67
C ALA A 682 46.36 20.99 4.33
N VAL A 683 45.83 22.07 4.90
CA VAL A 683 44.50 22.10 5.53
C VAL A 683 43.40 21.82 4.49
N HIS A 684 43.40 22.50 3.35
CA HIS A 684 42.42 22.24 2.28
C HIS A 684 42.46 20.79 1.80
N THR A 685 43.64 20.19 1.64
CA THR A 685 43.77 18.80 1.19
C THR A 685 43.25 17.81 2.24
N ALA A 686 43.62 18.00 3.51
CA ALA A 686 43.15 17.15 4.61
C ALA A 686 41.63 17.24 4.79
N VAL A 687 41.09 18.47 4.74
CA VAL A 687 39.65 18.71 4.82
C VAL A 687 38.93 18.09 3.62
N ALA A 688 39.46 18.21 2.40
CA ALA A 688 38.84 17.63 1.21
C ALA A 688 38.67 16.11 1.29
N ILE A 689 39.68 15.40 1.81
CA ILE A 689 39.60 13.95 2.02
C ILE A 689 38.54 13.62 3.08
N LEU A 690 38.54 14.35 4.21
CA LEU A 690 37.61 14.11 5.30
C LEU A 690 36.16 14.41 4.90
N THR A 691 35.92 15.55 4.25
CA THR A 691 34.57 15.94 3.81
C THR A 691 34.06 15.05 2.68
N ALA A 692 34.92 14.52 1.80
CA ALA A 692 34.54 13.53 0.79
C ALA A 692 34.06 12.22 1.44
N LEU A 693 34.79 11.71 2.44
CA LEU A 693 34.38 10.53 3.21
C LEU A 693 33.03 10.74 3.93
N MET A 694 32.82 11.95 4.46
CA MET A 694 31.56 12.32 5.10
C MET A 694 30.39 12.39 4.10
N ALA A 695 30.61 12.98 2.93
CA ALA A 695 29.62 13.06 1.87
C ALA A 695 29.23 11.66 1.36
N TYR A 696 30.19 10.73 1.22
CA TYR A 696 29.93 9.38 0.75
C TYR A 696 29.16 8.49 1.76
N THR A 697 29.47 8.58 3.06
CA THR A 697 28.94 7.64 4.06
C THR A 697 27.52 7.94 4.55
N LYS A 698 27.04 9.20 4.50
CA LYS A 698 25.63 9.65 4.59
C LYS A 698 25.58 11.18 4.69
N ALA A 699 25.58 11.88 3.57
CA ALA A 699 25.74 13.34 3.51
C ALA A 699 24.71 14.15 4.32
N THR A 700 23.46 13.67 4.44
CA THR A 700 22.33 14.41 5.05
C THR A 700 22.24 14.29 6.57
N ARG A 701 23.16 13.57 7.23
CA ARG A 701 23.12 13.45 8.70
C ARG A 701 23.46 14.81 9.35
N PRO A 702 22.62 15.32 10.28
CA PRO A 702 22.90 16.60 10.95
C PRO A 702 24.24 16.58 11.72
N ALA A 703 24.68 15.40 12.18
CA ALA A 703 26.00 15.20 12.80
C ALA A 703 27.16 15.60 11.87
N ASN A 704 27.04 15.37 10.57
CA ASN A 704 28.09 15.73 9.61
C ASN A 704 28.22 17.25 9.47
N ILE A 705 27.10 17.98 9.45
CA ILE A 705 27.10 19.45 9.40
C ILE A 705 27.76 20.02 10.66
N ILE A 706 27.40 19.52 11.85
CA ILE A 706 28.02 19.92 13.12
C ILE A 706 29.53 19.67 13.08
N LEU A 707 29.95 18.52 12.57
CA LEU A 707 31.37 18.17 12.42
C LEU A 707 32.10 19.11 11.45
N VAL A 708 31.51 19.47 10.31
CA VAL A 708 32.09 20.45 9.36
C VAL A 708 32.28 21.81 10.01
N MET A 709 31.28 22.30 10.77
CA MET A 709 31.40 23.56 11.51
C MET A 709 32.48 23.48 12.60
N ALA A 710 32.60 22.34 13.29
CA ALA A 710 33.67 22.10 14.26
C ALA A 710 35.05 22.11 13.59
N ILE A 711 35.20 21.47 12.42
CA ILE A 711 36.45 21.47 11.65
C ILE A 711 36.82 22.89 11.21
N GLY A 712 35.86 23.66 10.70
CA GLY A 712 36.08 25.06 10.29
C GLY A 712 36.50 25.96 11.45
N THR A 713 35.84 25.85 12.60
CA THR A 713 36.18 26.62 13.81
C THR A 713 37.55 26.22 14.35
N VAL A 714 37.90 24.94 14.37
CA VAL A 714 39.24 24.46 14.75
C VAL A 714 40.31 24.98 13.79
N ALA A 715 40.08 24.98 12.47
CA ALA A 715 41.01 25.54 11.50
C ALA A 715 41.27 27.04 11.72
N LEU A 716 40.22 27.79 12.05
CA LEU A 716 40.33 29.22 12.40
C LEU A 716 41.10 29.42 13.71
N LEU A 717 40.84 28.59 14.74
CA LEU A 717 41.58 28.61 16.00
C LEU A 717 43.06 28.27 15.82
N ILE A 718 43.39 27.28 14.98
CA ILE A 718 44.77 26.94 14.62
C ILE A 718 45.44 28.14 13.94
N GLY A 719 44.77 28.79 13.00
CA GLY A 719 45.28 30.00 12.36
C GLY A 719 45.58 31.12 13.36
N TRP A 720 44.72 31.32 14.35
CA TRP A 720 44.96 32.28 15.43
C TRP A 720 46.13 31.86 16.33
N LEU A 721 46.21 30.59 16.73
CA LEU A 721 47.29 30.07 17.57
C LEU A 721 48.65 30.18 16.88
N VAL A 722 48.72 29.89 15.58
CA VAL A 722 49.94 30.04 14.78
C VAL A 722 50.38 31.50 14.75
N GLU A 723 49.48 32.45 14.49
CA GLU A 723 49.81 33.88 14.50
C GLU A 723 50.23 34.39 15.90
N LEU A 724 49.54 33.92 16.94
CA LEU A 724 49.92 34.21 18.31
C LEU A 724 51.32 33.71 18.62
N SER A 725 51.65 32.48 18.18
CA SER A 725 52.95 31.87 18.43
C SER A 725 54.09 32.56 17.68
N THR A 726 53.86 33.02 16.44
CA THR A 726 54.87 33.73 15.64
C THR A 726 55.13 35.14 16.19
N LYS A 727 54.09 35.86 16.63
CA LYS A 727 54.24 37.15 17.33
C LYS A 727 54.81 37.01 18.74
N CYS A 728 54.48 35.95 19.48
CA CYS A 728 55.11 35.65 20.77
C CYS A 728 56.58 35.22 20.63
N ARG A 729 56.98 34.53 19.55
CA ARG A 729 58.40 34.18 19.31
C ARG A 729 59.26 35.41 19.00
N SER A 730 58.67 36.48 18.45
CA SER A 730 59.31 37.79 18.31
C SER A 730 59.44 38.54 19.65
N PHE A 731 58.63 38.20 20.65
CA PHE A 731 58.78 38.66 22.03
C PHE A 731 59.55 37.58 22.80
N SER A 732 60.87 37.55 22.64
CA SER A 732 61.75 36.69 23.44
C SER A 732 61.55 36.99 24.92
N PHE A 733 60.67 36.24 25.58
CA PHE A 733 60.55 36.22 27.02
C PHE A 733 61.84 35.58 27.53
N SER A 734 62.77 36.38 28.08
CA SER A 734 63.89 35.80 28.82
C SER A 734 63.26 34.99 29.95
N ILE A 735 63.38 33.67 29.91
CA ILE A 735 62.96 32.81 31.01
C ILE A 735 63.93 33.08 32.16
N ARG A 736 63.62 34.09 32.97
CA ARG A 736 64.06 34.20 34.34
C ARG A 736 62.80 34.10 35.17
N PHE A 737 62.54 32.92 35.72
CA PHE A 737 61.39 32.63 36.58
C PHE A 737 61.45 33.55 37.80
N SER A 738 60.64 34.62 37.83
CA SER A 738 60.34 35.38 39.05
C SER A 738 58.96 34.95 39.59
N LEU A 739 58.89 34.71 40.90
CA LEU A 739 57.77 34.10 41.62
C LEU A 739 56.59 35.06 41.91
N ASN A 740 56.48 36.20 41.23
CA ASN A 740 55.52 37.24 41.62
C ASN A 740 54.17 37.13 40.88
N MET A 741 53.14 36.67 41.58
CA MET A 741 51.80 36.40 41.01
C MET A 741 51.07 37.66 40.53
N HIS A 742 51.38 38.82 41.12
CA HIS A 742 50.70 40.09 40.81
C HIS A 742 51.16 40.70 39.47
N GLU A 743 52.46 40.63 39.16
CA GLU A 743 53.02 41.09 37.87
C GLU A 743 52.57 40.19 36.71
N ARG A 744 52.46 38.87 36.94
CA ARG A 744 51.94 37.91 35.96
C ARG A 744 50.48 38.20 35.60
N MET A 745 49.64 38.58 36.57
CA MET A 745 48.23 38.93 36.35
C MET A 745 48.10 40.23 35.53
N GLN A 746 48.94 41.24 35.80
CA GLN A 746 48.94 42.50 35.05
C GLN A 746 49.47 42.32 33.62
N ALA A 747 50.51 41.50 33.43
CA ALA A 747 51.02 41.14 32.11
C ALA A 747 49.98 40.36 31.29
N VAL A 748 49.27 39.41 31.91
CA VAL A 748 48.16 38.67 31.27
C VAL A 748 47.01 39.60 30.90
N ARG A 749 46.62 40.54 31.78
CA ARG A 749 45.56 41.53 31.49
C ARG A 749 45.95 42.51 30.38
N GLY A 750 47.21 42.95 30.34
CA GLY A 750 47.76 43.77 29.27
C GLY A 750 47.83 43.03 27.94
N TRP A 751 48.25 41.77 27.96
CA TRP A 751 48.24 40.88 26.80
C TRP A 751 46.83 40.63 26.27
N LEU A 752 45.85 40.35 27.14
CA LEU A 752 44.43 40.20 26.77
C LEU A 752 43.86 41.49 26.16
N LYS A 753 44.18 42.67 26.70
CA LYS A 753 43.77 43.95 26.11
C LYS A 753 44.37 44.17 24.73
N ASN A 754 45.65 43.83 24.53
CA ASN A 754 46.30 43.92 23.22
C ASN A 754 45.76 42.89 22.23
N LEU A 755 45.43 41.68 22.70
CA LEU A 755 44.78 40.65 21.89
C LEU A 755 43.41 41.11 21.43
N PHE A 756 42.60 41.63 22.36
CA PHE A 756 41.28 42.19 22.08
C PHE A 756 41.35 43.34 21.08
N LYS A 757 42.27 44.29 21.27
CA LYS A 757 42.49 45.42 20.34
C LYS A 757 42.91 44.94 18.95
N THR A 758 43.71 43.88 18.87
CA THR A 758 44.15 43.27 17.60
C THR A 758 43.00 42.58 16.87
N ILE A 759 42.17 41.82 17.60
CA ILE A 759 40.98 41.16 17.04
C ILE A 759 39.96 42.20 16.55
N VAL A 760 39.73 43.25 17.33
CA VAL A 760 38.76 44.30 16.98
C VAL A 760 39.19 45.07 15.72
N ARG A 761 40.49 45.30 15.52
CA ARG A 761 41.03 45.95 14.31
C ARG A 761 41.07 45.04 13.08
N ARG A 762 41.08 43.71 13.27
CA ARG A 762 41.21 42.73 12.18
C ARG A 762 39.95 42.56 11.35
N PHE A 763 38.78 42.75 11.98
CA PHE A 763 37.51 42.52 11.33
C PHE A 763 36.64 43.78 11.29
N ARG A 764 35.96 43.98 10.18
CA ARG A 764 34.87 44.94 10.05
C ARG A 764 33.62 44.32 10.67
N TRP A 765 33.37 44.62 11.95
CA TRP A 765 32.32 43.99 12.76
C TRP A 765 30.90 44.07 12.18
N GLY A 766 30.57 45.11 11.40
CA GLY A 766 29.29 45.18 10.69
C GLY A 766 29.08 44.01 9.72
N PHE A 767 30.13 43.64 8.96
CA PHE A 767 30.10 42.49 8.07
C PHE A 767 30.13 41.16 8.84
N VAL A 768 30.84 41.08 9.97
CA VAL A 768 30.81 39.89 10.83
C VAL A 768 29.39 39.64 11.36
N LEU A 769 28.73 40.69 11.86
CA LEU A 769 27.37 40.60 12.37
C LEU A 769 26.39 40.17 11.25
N ALA A 770 26.49 40.77 10.07
CA ALA A 770 25.70 40.39 8.90
C ALA A 770 25.97 38.93 8.44
N GLY A 771 27.22 38.48 8.52
CA GLY A 771 27.58 37.10 8.22
C GLY A 771 26.96 36.10 9.21
N VAL A 772 26.99 36.42 10.50
CA VAL A 772 26.38 35.59 11.56
C VAL A 772 24.85 35.57 11.46
N THR A 773 24.19 36.69 11.17
CA THR A 773 22.73 36.71 10.99
C THR A 773 22.30 35.90 9.77
N ALA A 774 23.01 36.02 8.65
CA ALA A 774 22.77 35.19 7.47
C ALA A 774 23.00 33.69 7.75
N LEU A 775 24.04 33.35 8.52
CA LEU A 775 24.31 31.96 8.93
C LEU A 775 23.18 31.41 9.83
N ALA A 776 22.68 32.22 10.77
CA ALA A 776 21.56 31.84 11.61
C ALA A 776 20.28 31.59 10.78
N MET A 777 20.02 32.42 9.77
CA MET A 777 18.92 32.21 8.83
C MET A 777 19.07 30.93 8.00
N ALA A 778 20.29 30.57 7.60
CA ALA A 778 20.54 29.28 6.95
C ALA A 778 20.17 28.13 7.88
N VAL A 779 20.61 28.16 9.14
CA VAL A 779 20.26 27.13 10.13
C VAL A 779 18.75 27.04 10.37
N ILE A 780 18.06 28.17 10.49
CA ILE A 780 16.59 28.19 10.65
C ILE A 780 15.89 27.59 9.42
N SER A 781 16.33 27.96 8.21
CA SER A 781 15.76 27.44 6.97
C SER A 781 15.88 25.92 6.88
N TRP A 782 17.02 25.37 7.30
CA TRP A 782 17.22 23.92 7.38
C TRP A 782 16.28 23.23 8.38
N ILE A 783 16.01 23.86 9.53
CA ILE A 783 15.11 23.31 10.57
C ILE A 783 13.64 23.32 10.10
N LEU A 784 13.24 24.33 9.33
CA LEU A 784 11.87 24.50 8.84
C LEU A 784 11.56 23.71 7.55
N GLU A 785 12.58 23.11 6.94
CA GLU A 785 12.46 22.35 5.70
C GLU A 785 11.60 21.09 5.90
N SER A 786 10.51 20.97 5.13
CA SER A 786 9.67 19.76 5.04
C SER A 786 9.66 19.23 3.59
N SER A 787 9.08 18.05 3.35
CA SER A 787 8.96 17.50 1.99
C SER A 787 8.13 18.38 1.04
N GLU A 788 7.20 19.18 1.58
CA GLU A 788 6.33 20.05 0.78
C GLU A 788 6.93 21.45 0.61
N SER A 789 7.60 21.94 1.65
CA SER A 789 8.23 23.27 1.67
C SER A 789 9.70 23.28 1.24
N TYR A 790 10.23 22.11 0.85
CA TYR A 790 11.62 21.89 0.44
C TYR A 790 12.10 22.94 -0.55
N TRP A 791 11.39 23.12 -1.67
CA TRP A 791 11.81 24.02 -2.74
C TRP A 791 11.93 25.48 -2.29
N VAL A 792 11.20 25.90 -1.24
CA VAL A 792 11.30 27.25 -0.66
C VAL A 792 12.46 27.34 0.32
N TRP A 793 12.42 26.54 1.39
CA TRP A 793 13.37 26.66 2.49
C TRP A 793 14.78 26.26 2.09
N HIS A 794 14.91 25.27 1.21
CA HIS A 794 16.21 24.86 0.69
C HIS A 794 16.82 25.94 -0.22
N SER A 795 16.00 26.62 -1.03
CA SER A 795 16.45 27.77 -1.83
C SER A 795 16.91 28.94 -0.94
N ILE A 796 16.17 29.24 0.13
CA ILE A 796 16.57 30.26 1.12
C ILE A 796 17.86 29.85 1.83
N TRP A 797 18.03 28.56 2.14
CA TRP A 797 19.27 28.03 2.71
C TRP A 797 20.48 28.34 1.82
N HIS A 798 20.41 28.05 0.52
CA HIS A 798 21.49 28.37 -0.44
C HIS A 798 21.82 29.86 -0.48
N ILE A 799 20.78 30.71 -0.62
CA ILE A 799 20.97 32.16 -0.67
C ILE A 799 21.66 32.64 0.61
N THR A 800 21.19 32.21 1.78
CA THR A 800 21.68 32.68 3.07
C THR A 800 23.07 32.15 3.41
N ILE A 801 23.41 30.90 3.07
CA ILE A 801 24.74 30.34 3.36
C ILE A 801 25.84 30.95 2.48
N TYR A 802 25.58 31.16 1.19
CA TYR A 802 26.54 31.84 0.30
C TYR A 802 26.67 33.33 0.64
N THR A 803 25.57 34.00 0.99
CA THR A 803 25.59 35.39 1.45
C THR A 803 26.35 35.54 2.77
N SER A 804 26.19 34.59 3.69
CA SER A 804 26.98 34.53 4.93
C SER A 804 28.48 34.44 4.64
N SER A 805 28.87 33.53 3.75
CA SER A 805 30.26 33.39 3.30
C SER A 805 30.78 34.68 2.67
N PHE A 806 30.01 35.35 1.82
CA PHE A 806 30.37 36.64 1.23
C PHE A 806 30.64 37.72 2.28
N PHE A 807 29.76 37.87 3.28
CA PHE A 807 29.96 38.86 4.35
C PHE A 807 31.16 38.53 5.23
N PHE A 808 31.39 37.26 5.54
CA PHE A 808 32.62 36.86 6.23
C PHE A 808 33.86 37.22 5.42
N LEU A 809 33.88 36.92 4.11
CA LEU A 809 34.98 37.30 3.22
C LEU A 809 35.22 38.83 3.17
N CYS A 810 34.15 39.63 3.19
CA CYS A 810 34.21 41.11 3.26
C CYS A 810 34.66 41.64 4.62
N SER A 811 34.52 40.85 5.68
CA SER A 811 34.85 41.27 7.04
C SER A 811 36.35 41.40 7.29
N LYS A 812 37.17 40.67 6.52
CA LYS A 812 38.63 40.67 6.65
C LYS A 812 39.20 42.04 6.27
N ALA A 813 39.79 42.76 7.22
CA ALA A 813 40.43 44.05 6.93
C ALA A 813 41.71 43.84 6.09
N SER A 814 41.86 44.58 5.00
CA SER A 814 43.07 44.60 4.18
C SER A 814 44.25 45.16 4.99
N THR A 815 45.37 44.46 5.00
CA THR A 815 46.62 44.87 5.69
C THR A 815 47.20 46.19 5.18
N ALA A 816 46.79 46.66 3.99
CA ALA A 816 47.23 47.90 3.39
C ALA A 816 46.86 49.17 4.18
N SER A 817 45.79 49.17 4.98
CA SER A 817 45.38 50.37 5.73
C SER A 817 46.05 50.50 7.11
N THR A 818 47.03 49.65 7.43
CA THR A 818 47.69 49.63 8.75
C THR A 818 49.17 49.99 8.73
N VAL A 819 49.74 50.28 7.56
CA VAL A 819 51.14 50.69 7.42
C VAL A 819 51.28 52.20 7.15
N ASP A 820 50.24 52.86 6.64
CA ASP A 820 50.31 54.30 6.29
C ASP A 820 49.85 55.22 7.42
N THR A 821 50.47 55.11 8.60
CA THR A 821 50.48 56.23 9.56
C THR A 821 51.82 56.32 10.29
N GLU A 822 52.93 55.96 9.64
CA GLU A 822 54.27 56.35 10.07
C GLU A 822 55.24 56.12 8.91
N ASN A 823 55.12 56.96 7.88
CA ASN A 823 56.21 57.51 7.06
C ASN A 823 55.63 58.07 5.76
N GLN A 824 55.83 59.37 5.55
CA GLN A 824 55.53 60.05 4.30
C GLN A 824 56.44 59.50 3.20
N THR A 825 55.88 58.81 2.20
CA THR A 825 56.31 58.95 0.80
C THR A 825 55.22 58.41 -0.13
N LEU A 826 54.79 59.28 -1.03
CA LEU A 826 53.71 59.11 -2.00
C LEU A 826 53.98 57.93 -2.98
N PRO A 827 53.00 57.06 -3.28
CA PRO A 827 53.00 56.30 -4.52
C PRO A 827 51.96 56.84 -5.50
N ASN A 828 52.48 57.40 -6.59
CA ASN A 828 51.78 57.54 -7.87
C ASN A 828 51.40 56.15 -8.42
N GLY A 829 50.31 56.08 -9.19
CA GLY A 829 50.15 55.04 -10.20
C GLY A 829 48.82 54.29 -10.16
N ALA A 830 47.78 54.96 -10.62
CA ALA A 830 46.56 54.36 -11.13
C ALA A 830 46.86 53.40 -12.31
N TYR A 831 46.09 52.32 -12.38
CA TYR A 831 45.70 51.55 -13.58
C TYR A 831 46.76 51.30 -14.66
N GLU A 832 47.14 50.03 -14.85
CA GLU A 832 47.38 49.51 -16.20
C GLU A 832 47.22 47.98 -16.24
N LEU A 833 46.07 47.55 -16.75
CA LEU A 833 45.92 46.25 -17.41
C LEU A 833 46.16 46.52 -18.90
N THR A 834 46.96 45.66 -19.54
CA THR A 834 47.26 45.56 -20.97
C THR A 834 48.36 46.47 -21.55
N ARG A 835 49.59 45.93 -21.61
CA ARG A 835 50.40 45.97 -22.84
C ARG A 835 51.38 44.80 -22.86
N GLN A 836 51.21 43.93 -23.84
CA GLN A 836 52.22 42.95 -24.25
C GLN A 836 53.45 43.72 -24.74
N ASP A 837 54.63 43.37 -24.24
CA ASP A 837 55.84 43.45 -25.04
C ASP A 837 56.76 42.27 -24.70
N SER A 838 57.10 41.55 -25.75
CA SER A 838 58.00 40.40 -25.82
C SER A 838 59.45 40.76 -25.50
N PHE A 839 60.10 39.89 -24.71
CA PHE A 839 61.55 39.77 -24.44
C PHE A 839 62.47 39.86 -25.69
N PRO A 840 63.83 39.85 -25.55
CA PRO A 840 64.72 40.53 -24.61
C PRO A 840 65.92 41.23 -25.31
N ARG A 841 66.66 42.11 -24.60
CA ARG A 841 68.04 42.48 -24.97
C ARG A 841 69.01 41.45 -24.41
N GLY A 842 69.71 40.73 -25.28
CA GLY A 842 71.00 40.10 -24.99
C GLY A 842 72.14 41.02 -25.39
N GLN A 843 73.13 41.16 -24.49
CA GLN A 843 74.52 41.11 -24.92
C GLN A 843 74.86 39.67 -25.34
#